data_AF-A0A966QUP6-F1
#
_entry.id   AF-A0A966QUP6-F1
#
_cell.length_a   1.000
_cell.length_b   1.000
_cell.length_c   1.000
_cell.angle_alpha   90.00
_cell.angle_beta   90.00
_cell.angle_gamma   90.00
#
_symmetry.space_group_name_H-M   'P 1'
#
loop_
_entity.id
_entity.type
_entity.pdbx_description
1 polymer ?
#
loop_
_entity_poly.entity_id
_entity_poly.type
_entity_poly.pdbx_seq_one_letter_code
_entity_poly.pdbx_strand_id
1 'polypeptide(L)'
;IGLSVPASGIAHSIDEAMDVVGQLGLPVIIRPAYILGGRGTGIATTMKEFKQVVSAGLAASPINEVLIETSIKGWKEYELEVMRDRADNCVIICSIENVDAMGVHTGDSITVAPAMTLSDVEYQEMRNAALACIRRVGVETGGSNVQFAVNPRTGEQVVIEMNPRVSRSSALASKATGFPIAKIAAKLAVGYTLDEIANDITKKTPASFEPTIDYVVTKVPRWAFEKFEGVSNSLGTQMRSVGEAMAIGRTFPESLQKALRSLEIGRAGLNCDAAEKNFDALDDLALYVAIETATPDRIFQVGECIRRGFSLEKLHDATGYDLWFLDQMKLIYDERATLATQSPATLDRRSWRRAKRLGFSDTQLAWLWGSDEVEIRRWREAAGVIPTYKSVDTCSAEFAAETPYFYSTYEDESEVRPSTKERVIILGSGPNRIGQGIEFDYCCVHASFALRAAGYETVMLNCNPETVSTDYDTSDRLYFEPLTTEDVLNVIAAETKAAGRSPKVIVSLGGQTPLKLAGSLPSELVAGTSPASIDIAEDRERWNELCTRLGIAQPPGATATDLQSARAVTARVGYPVLVRPSYVLGGRAMRIVHDDEQLAAAMAEMERFGSLGREGGLSSSRPVLIDRFLQDATEVDVDAVRDASGEVLIGGVMEHVEEAGIHSGDSACALPAQNLSVAALAAIEANVKKIADALDVRGLINVQFAVVDDSVFVIEANPRASRTVPFVAKATGVPLAMVASRVMLGATLMQLRDEGLLRAPVSGHVSVKEAVLPFSRFPEVDTTLGPEMRSTGEVMGIDATFGRAFVKAQSAAGTELPMSGLVFLSLNDR
;
A
#
# COMPACT_ATOMS: atom_id res chain seq x y z
N ILE A 1 20.23 -31.21 -12.32
CA ILE A 1 21.35 -30.88 -11.40
C ILE A 1 21.21 -31.59 -10.03
N GLY A 2 20.45 -32.70 -9.94
CA GLY A 2 20.33 -33.47 -8.70
C GLY A 2 19.46 -32.85 -7.60
N LEU A 3 18.78 -31.74 -7.87
CA LEU A 3 17.84 -31.09 -6.95
C LEU A 3 16.45 -31.71 -7.10
N SER A 4 15.77 -31.91 -5.97
CA SER A 4 14.41 -32.43 -5.92
C SER A 4 13.40 -31.35 -6.32
N VAL A 5 12.35 -31.78 -7.00
CA VAL A 5 11.14 -31.01 -7.31
C VAL A 5 9.94 -31.87 -6.96
N PRO A 6 8.74 -31.30 -6.73
CA PRO A 6 7.53 -32.09 -6.60
C PRO A 6 7.33 -33.01 -7.81
N ALA A 7 6.80 -34.21 -7.59
CA ALA A 7 6.49 -35.11 -8.70
C ALA A 7 5.50 -34.44 -9.65
N SER A 8 5.82 -34.42 -10.94
CA SER A 8 5.17 -33.53 -11.90
C SER A 8 5.04 -34.12 -13.31
N GLY A 9 4.14 -33.55 -14.10
CA GLY A 9 4.01 -33.79 -15.54
C GLY A 9 3.49 -32.56 -16.28
N ILE A 10 3.85 -32.44 -17.55
CA ILE A 10 3.43 -31.34 -18.43
C ILE A 10 2.24 -31.80 -19.28
N ALA A 11 1.30 -30.89 -19.53
CA ALA A 11 0.18 -31.12 -20.42
C ALA A 11 -0.12 -29.89 -21.30
N HIS A 12 -0.47 -30.14 -22.56
CA HIS A 12 -0.89 -29.14 -23.55
C HIS A 12 -2.37 -29.27 -23.93
N SER A 13 -3.03 -30.30 -23.41
CA SER A 13 -4.45 -30.55 -23.62
C SER A 13 -5.07 -31.15 -22.36
N ILE A 14 -6.41 -31.13 -22.30
CA ILE A 14 -7.14 -31.74 -21.19
C ILE A 14 -6.87 -33.26 -21.12
N ASP A 15 -6.74 -33.93 -22.26
CA ASP A 15 -6.50 -35.38 -22.30
C ASP A 15 -5.11 -35.72 -21.74
N GLU A 16 -4.07 -35.00 -22.15
CA GLU A 16 -2.73 -35.13 -21.56
C GLU A 16 -2.74 -34.86 -20.05
N ALA A 17 -3.48 -33.84 -19.62
CA ALA A 17 -3.61 -33.51 -18.20
C ALA A 17 -4.28 -34.65 -17.41
N MET A 18 -5.30 -35.30 -17.99
CA MET A 18 -5.97 -36.46 -17.39
C MET A 18 -5.02 -37.65 -17.22
N ASP A 19 -4.11 -37.87 -18.17
CA ASP A 19 -3.09 -38.92 -18.08
C ASP A 19 -2.09 -38.62 -16.96
N VAL A 20 -1.64 -37.36 -16.84
CA VAL A 20 -0.71 -36.92 -15.78
C VAL A 20 -1.33 -37.08 -14.40
N VAL A 21 -2.56 -36.60 -14.18
CA VAL A 21 -3.22 -36.73 -12.86
C VAL A 21 -3.55 -38.19 -12.52
N GLY A 22 -3.77 -39.04 -13.54
CA GLY A 22 -3.92 -40.49 -13.35
C GLY A 22 -2.68 -41.17 -12.77
N GLN A 23 -1.49 -40.62 -13.04
CA GLN A 23 -0.22 -41.10 -12.49
C GLN A 23 0.10 -40.49 -11.12
N LEU A 24 -0.15 -39.19 -10.94
CA LEU A 24 0.19 -38.47 -9.71
C LEU A 24 -0.82 -38.70 -8.57
N GLY A 25 -2.10 -38.81 -8.90
CA GLY A 25 -3.21 -38.80 -7.94
C GLY A 25 -3.51 -37.40 -7.39
N LEU A 26 -4.74 -37.20 -6.92
CA LEU A 26 -5.16 -35.96 -6.25
C LEU A 26 -4.74 -35.99 -4.76
N PRO A 27 -4.48 -34.82 -4.12
CA PRO A 27 -4.57 -33.48 -4.68
C PRO A 27 -3.31 -33.06 -5.48
N VAL A 28 -3.53 -32.22 -6.51
CA VAL A 28 -2.46 -31.65 -7.35
C VAL A 28 -2.55 -30.13 -7.42
N ILE A 29 -1.41 -29.48 -7.67
CA ILE A 29 -1.33 -28.08 -8.09
C ILE A 29 -1.12 -28.01 -9.61
N ILE A 30 -1.77 -27.05 -10.26
CA ILE A 30 -1.65 -26.79 -11.70
C ILE A 30 -1.07 -25.39 -11.87
N ARG A 31 0.04 -25.27 -12.59
CA ARG A 31 0.76 -24.01 -12.85
C ARG A 31 0.93 -23.79 -14.36
N PRO A 32 0.31 -22.76 -14.95
CA PRO A 32 0.52 -22.42 -16.36
C PRO A 32 1.94 -21.93 -16.64
N ALA A 33 2.43 -22.17 -17.85
CA ALA A 33 3.72 -21.65 -18.30
C ALA A 33 3.64 -20.16 -18.68
N TYR A 34 4.76 -19.43 -18.54
CA TYR A 34 4.93 -18.02 -18.95
C TYR A 34 3.91 -17.02 -18.37
N ILE A 35 3.39 -17.29 -17.18
CA ILE A 35 2.54 -16.37 -16.42
C ILE A 35 3.26 -15.84 -15.17
N LEU A 36 2.75 -14.77 -14.58
CA LEU A 36 3.20 -14.23 -13.29
C LEU A 36 1.99 -14.03 -12.36
N GLY A 37 2.22 -14.12 -11.04
CA GLY A 37 1.20 -13.86 -10.01
C GLY A 37 0.05 -14.86 -9.97
N GLY A 38 0.25 -16.07 -10.53
CA GLY A 38 -0.66 -17.22 -10.40
C GLY A 38 -1.93 -17.19 -11.23
N ARG A 39 -2.01 -16.41 -12.33
CA ARG A 39 -3.19 -16.39 -13.22
C ARG A 39 -3.45 -17.78 -13.82
N GLY A 40 -4.57 -18.42 -13.48
CA GLY A 40 -4.88 -19.78 -13.97
C GLY A 40 -4.16 -20.88 -13.20
N THR A 41 -3.45 -20.54 -12.11
CA THR A 41 -2.90 -21.49 -11.14
C THR A 41 -3.98 -21.89 -10.14
N GLY A 42 -4.02 -23.16 -9.75
CA GLY A 42 -4.93 -23.61 -8.71
C GLY A 42 -4.61 -24.99 -8.15
N ILE A 43 -5.18 -25.29 -6.99
CA ILE A 43 -5.09 -26.60 -6.35
C ILE A 43 -6.39 -27.36 -6.65
N ALA A 44 -6.28 -28.58 -7.13
CA ALA A 44 -7.40 -29.48 -7.35
C ALA A 44 -7.38 -30.61 -6.33
N THR A 45 -8.45 -30.73 -5.57
CA THR A 45 -8.70 -31.84 -4.63
C THR A 45 -9.72 -32.83 -5.18
N THR A 46 -10.56 -32.36 -6.13
CA THR A 46 -11.53 -33.19 -6.84
C THR A 46 -11.29 -33.18 -8.34
N MET A 47 -11.76 -34.22 -9.04
CA MET A 47 -11.63 -34.30 -10.50
C MET A 47 -12.42 -33.21 -11.23
N LYS A 48 -13.46 -32.66 -10.59
CA LYS A 48 -14.23 -31.52 -11.12
C LYS A 48 -13.38 -30.25 -11.10
N GLU A 49 -12.77 -29.94 -9.95
CA GLU A 49 -11.84 -28.82 -9.81
C GLU A 49 -10.67 -28.96 -10.79
N PHE A 50 -10.09 -30.16 -10.89
CA PHE A 50 -8.97 -30.44 -11.79
C PHE A 50 -9.25 -30.00 -13.23
N LYS A 51 -10.38 -30.44 -13.81
CA LYS A 51 -10.75 -30.06 -15.17
C LYS A 51 -10.97 -28.56 -15.34
N GLN A 52 -11.55 -27.90 -14.33
CA GLN A 52 -11.78 -26.46 -14.35
C GLN A 52 -10.46 -25.69 -14.33
N VAL A 53 -9.57 -26.04 -13.40
CA VAL A 53 -8.27 -25.36 -13.25
C VAL A 53 -7.38 -25.59 -14.46
N VAL A 54 -7.29 -26.82 -14.99
CA VAL A 54 -6.51 -27.12 -16.21
C VAL A 54 -7.02 -26.31 -17.40
N SER A 55 -8.35 -26.25 -17.59
CA SER A 55 -8.93 -25.49 -18.71
C SER A 55 -8.59 -24.00 -18.61
N ALA A 56 -8.74 -23.43 -17.41
CA ALA A 56 -8.37 -22.04 -17.16
C ALA A 56 -6.86 -21.79 -17.34
N GLY A 57 -6.03 -22.73 -16.90
CA GLY A 57 -4.57 -22.64 -17.00
C GLY A 57 -4.07 -22.70 -18.45
N LEU A 58 -4.58 -23.64 -19.24
CA LEU A 58 -4.26 -23.74 -20.67
C LEU A 58 -4.68 -22.49 -21.45
N ALA A 59 -5.83 -21.89 -21.10
CA ALA A 59 -6.28 -20.64 -21.72
C ALA A 59 -5.47 -19.42 -21.27
N ALA A 60 -4.89 -19.44 -20.06
CA ALA A 60 -4.05 -18.36 -19.55
C ALA A 60 -2.61 -18.42 -20.07
N SER A 61 -2.10 -19.62 -20.36
CA SER A 61 -0.74 -19.84 -20.86
C SER A 61 -0.60 -19.32 -22.31
N PRO A 62 0.38 -18.44 -22.60
CA PRO A 62 0.64 -17.97 -23.96
C PRO A 62 1.04 -19.07 -24.96
N ILE A 63 1.43 -20.25 -24.45
CA ILE A 63 1.88 -21.39 -25.23
C ILE A 63 0.99 -22.63 -25.04
N ASN A 64 -0.18 -22.46 -24.39
CA ASN A 64 -1.11 -23.55 -24.08
C ASN A 64 -0.46 -24.72 -23.31
N GLU A 65 0.36 -24.41 -22.31
CA GLU A 65 1.06 -25.41 -21.49
C GLU A 65 0.77 -25.21 -19.99
N VAL A 66 0.53 -26.32 -19.27
CA VAL A 66 0.44 -26.36 -17.81
C VAL A 66 1.35 -27.45 -17.22
N LEU A 67 1.95 -27.14 -16.08
CA LEU A 67 2.64 -28.07 -15.20
C LEU A 67 1.67 -28.56 -14.12
N ILE A 68 1.53 -29.88 -13.95
CA ILE A 68 0.69 -30.50 -12.93
C ILE A 68 1.61 -31.23 -11.94
N GLU A 69 1.45 -30.95 -10.65
CA GLU A 69 2.35 -31.41 -9.60
C GLU A 69 1.60 -31.96 -8.40
N THR A 70 2.19 -32.96 -7.73
CA THR A 70 1.70 -33.40 -6.42
C THR A 70 1.63 -32.22 -5.46
N SER A 71 0.49 -32.04 -4.80
CA SER A 71 0.30 -30.95 -3.85
C SER A 71 1.17 -31.15 -2.60
N ILE A 72 1.93 -30.11 -2.27
CA ILE A 72 2.73 -29.99 -1.04
C ILE A 72 2.13 -28.93 -0.10
N LYS A 73 0.81 -28.72 -0.18
CA LYS A 73 0.09 -27.79 0.69
C LYS A 73 0.41 -28.07 2.16
N GLY A 74 0.75 -27.02 2.91
CA GLY A 74 1.11 -27.10 4.33
C GLY A 74 2.59 -27.35 4.61
N TRP A 75 3.45 -27.54 3.59
CA TRP A 75 4.90 -27.49 3.78
C TRP A 75 5.35 -26.05 4.08
N LYS A 76 6.50 -25.90 4.73
CA LYS A 76 7.13 -24.59 4.92
C LYS A 76 7.56 -24.04 3.56
N GLU A 77 7.49 -22.74 3.37
CA GLU A 77 7.89 -22.07 2.13
C GLU A 77 9.00 -21.05 2.40
N TYR A 78 10.04 -21.06 1.57
CA TYR A 78 11.22 -20.22 1.71
C TYR A 78 11.59 -19.58 0.39
N GLU A 79 12.20 -18.39 0.46
CA GLU A 79 12.77 -17.70 -0.70
C GLU A 79 14.20 -17.28 -0.40
N LEU A 80 15.13 -17.50 -1.35
CA LEU A 80 16.48 -16.97 -1.31
C LEU A 80 16.67 -15.97 -2.45
N GLU A 81 17.07 -14.75 -2.10
CA GLU A 81 17.54 -13.75 -3.07
C GLU A 81 19.02 -13.99 -3.34
N VAL A 82 19.35 -14.34 -4.58
CA VAL A 82 20.69 -14.75 -5.00
C VAL A 82 21.23 -13.73 -5.99
N MET A 83 22.53 -13.45 -5.93
CA MET A 83 23.22 -12.62 -6.91
C MET A 83 24.46 -13.33 -7.44
N ARG A 84 24.70 -13.22 -8.75
CA ARG A 84 25.84 -13.82 -9.45
C ARG A 84 26.47 -12.85 -10.44
N ASP A 85 27.80 -12.85 -10.52
CA ASP A 85 28.56 -12.07 -11.49
C ASP A 85 29.32 -12.92 -12.51
N ARG A 86 29.93 -12.24 -13.50
CA ARG A 86 30.67 -12.88 -14.61
C ARG A 86 31.92 -13.65 -14.19
N ALA A 87 32.41 -13.45 -12.96
CA ALA A 87 33.53 -14.19 -12.39
C ALA A 87 33.06 -15.45 -11.64
N ASP A 88 31.75 -15.76 -11.68
CA ASP A 88 31.09 -16.81 -10.91
C ASP A 88 31.15 -16.59 -9.39
N ASN A 89 31.36 -15.35 -8.94
CA ASN A 89 31.07 -15.01 -7.55
C ASN A 89 29.55 -15.08 -7.37
N CYS A 90 29.12 -15.76 -6.32
CA CYS A 90 27.71 -15.89 -5.98
C CYS A 90 27.49 -15.65 -4.48
N VAL A 91 26.45 -14.89 -4.14
CA VAL A 91 26.10 -14.56 -2.76
C VAL A 91 24.59 -14.70 -2.54
N ILE A 92 24.19 -15.12 -1.34
CA ILE A 92 22.82 -14.99 -0.85
C ILE A 92 22.67 -13.61 -0.20
N ILE A 93 21.78 -12.80 -0.74
CA ILE A 93 21.50 -11.46 -0.21
C ILE A 93 20.53 -11.53 0.97
N CYS A 94 19.51 -12.37 0.87
CA CYS A 94 18.50 -12.49 1.90
C CYS A 94 17.84 -13.87 1.85
N SER A 95 17.47 -14.38 3.02
CA SER A 95 16.59 -15.53 3.16
C SER A 95 15.27 -15.11 3.78
N ILE A 96 14.18 -15.52 3.18
CA ILE A 96 12.82 -15.20 3.60
C ILE A 96 12.13 -16.51 3.98
N GLU A 97 11.44 -16.51 5.11
CA GLU A 97 10.55 -17.60 5.54
C GLU A 97 9.10 -17.11 5.57
N ASN A 98 8.21 -17.89 4.97
CA ASN A 98 6.78 -17.57 4.98
C ASN A 98 6.15 -18.10 6.28
N VAL A 99 5.36 -17.24 6.93
CA VAL A 99 4.53 -17.64 8.08
C VAL A 99 3.34 -18.46 7.60
N ASP A 100 2.71 -18.01 6.51
CA ASP A 100 1.71 -18.80 5.80
C ASP A 100 2.40 -19.92 5.00
N ALA A 101 2.01 -21.17 5.27
CA ALA A 101 2.58 -22.34 4.60
C ALA A 101 2.19 -22.44 3.11
N MET A 102 2.89 -23.32 2.37
CA MET A 102 2.63 -23.65 0.97
C MET A 102 1.13 -23.83 0.71
N GLY A 103 0.64 -23.18 -0.34
CA GLY A 103 -0.78 -23.13 -0.70
C GLY A 103 -1.38 -21.72 -0.63
N VAL A 104 -0.68 -20.79 0.03
CA VAL A 104 -0.87 -19.33 -0.10
C VAL A 104 0.31 -18.79 -0.90
N HIS A 105 0.05 -17.99 -1.94
CA HIS A 105 1.10 -17.40 -2.76
C HIS A 105 1.97 -16.45 -1.92
N THR A 106 3.29 -16.45 -2.07
CA THR A 106 4.23 -15.61 -1.28
C THR A 106 3.84 -14.13 -1.20
N GLY A 107 3.36 -13.57 -2.32
CA GLY A 107 2.79 -12.20 -2.39
C GLY A 107 1.61 -11.95 -1.45
N ASP A 108 0.79 -12.96 -1.17
CA ASP A 108 -0.34 -12.95 -0.23
C ASP A 108 0.01 -13.57 1.14
N SER A 109 1.25 -13.99 1.34
CA SER A 109 1.73 -14.50 2.62
C SER A 109 2.32 -13.39 3.48
N ILE A 110 2.16 -13.51 4.80
CA ILE A 110 3.03 -12.90 5.80
C ILE A 110 4.39 -13.59 5.69
N THR A 111 5.45 -12.80 5.57
CA THR A 111 6.81 -13.32 5.43
C THR A 111 7.77 -12.60 6.37
N VAL A 112 8.84 -13.28 6.75
CA VAL A 112 9.87 -12.73 7.63
C VAL A 112 11.26 -12.91 7.05
N ALA A 113 12.16 -11.97 7.39
CA ALA A 113 13.58 -12.10 7.16
C ALA A 113 14.34 -11.89 8.49
N PRO A 114 15.37 -12.71 8.80
CA PRO A 114 15.85 -13.84 8.01
C PRO A 114 14.92 -15.08 8.17
N ALA A 115 15.33 -16.23 7.62
CA ALA A 115 14.71 -17.50 7.97
C ALA A 115 14.93 -17.82 9.46
N MET A 116 13.91 -18.36 10.13
CA MET A 116 13.85 -18.56 11.58
C MET A 116 13.98 -20.01 12.00
N THR A 117 13.42 -20.94 11.21
CA THR A 117 13.17 -22.33 11.66
C THR A 117 13.97 -23.39 10.91
N LEU A 118 15.01 -22.99 10.17
CA LEU A 118 15.99 -23.89 9.58
C LEU A 118 17.19 -24.04 10.52
N SER A 119 17.68 -25.28 10.67
CA SER A 119 19.04 -25.48 11.17
C SER A 119 20.06 -24.94 10.16
N ASP A 120 21.27 -24.62 10.61
CA ASP A 120 22.34 -24.19 9.70
C ASP A 120 22.61 -25.25 8.62
N VAL A 121 22.53 -26.55 8.94
CA VAL A 121 22.69 -27.62 7.95
C VAL A 121 21.64 -27.52 6.84
N GLU A 122 20.36 -27.40 7.20
CA GLU A 122 19.28 -27.24 6.23
C GLU A 122 19.43 -25.94 5.42
N TYR A 123 19.85 -24.85 6.08
CA TYR A 123 20.11 -23.58 5.40
C TYR A 123 21.25 -23.70 4.39
N GLN A 124 22.36 -24.34 4.73
CA GLN A 124 23.49 -24.53 3.81
C GLN A 124 23.11 -25.42 2.62
N GLU A 125 22.28 -26.44 2.83
CA GLU A 125 21.73 -27.27 1.75
C GLU A 125 20.88 -26.43 0.79
N MET A 126 19.96 -25.62 1.32
CA MET A 126 19.12 -24.70 0.54
C MET A 126 19.95 -23.66 -0.21
N ARG A 127 20.92 -23.05 0.47
CA ARG A 127 21.89 -22.10 -0.10
C ARG A 127 22.62 -22.72 -1.28
N ASN A 128 23.22 -23.89 -1.11
CA ASN A 128 23.93 -24.58 -2.18
C ASN A 128 23.02 -24.91 -3.37
N ALA A 129 21.77 -25.32 -3.10
CA ALA A 129 20.77 -25.56 -4.13
C ALA A 129 20.43 -24.29 -4.92
N ALA A 130 20.27 -23.14 -4.26
CA ALA A 130 20.00 -21.87 -4.91
C ALA A 130 21.14 -21.42 -5.82
N LEU A 131 22.39 -21.56 -5.34
CA LEU A 131 23.59 -21.28 -6.14
C LEU A 131 23.75 -22.24 -7.33
N ALA A 132 23.32 -23.50 -7.19
CA ALA A 132 23.30 -24.46 -8.29
C ALA A 132 22.20 -24.14 -9.32
N CYS A 133 21.03 -23.69 -8.86
CA CYS A 133 19.91 -23.25 -9.72
C CYS A 133 20.32 -22.07 -10.60
N ILE A 134 20.82 -20.98 -10.01
CA ILE A 134 21.18 -19.75 -10.76
C ILE A 134 22.27 -20.03 -11.81
N ARG A 135 23.26 -20.86 -11.48
CA ARG A 135 24.29 -21.32 -12.41
C ARG A 135 23.71 -22.15 -13.55
N ARG A 136 22.79 -23.07 -13.24
CA ARG A 136 22.25 -24.00 -14.25
C ARG A 136 21.36 -23.31 -15.27
N VAL A 137 20.57 -22.33 -14.83
CA VAL A 137 19.73 -21.51 -15.72
C VAL A 137 20.56 -20.51 -16.51
N GLY A 138 21.75 -20.17 -16.02
CA GLY A 138 22.69 -19.33 -16.76
C GLY A 138 22.51 -17.84 -16.51
N VAL A 139 22.00 -17.45 -15.34
CA VAL A 139 22.02 -16.04 -14.93
C VAL A 139 23.45 -15.74 -14.48
N GLU A 140 24.23 -15.09 -15.36
CA GLU A 140 25.66 -14.82 -15.14
C GLU A 140 25.95 -13.42 -14.60
N THR A 141 25.03 -12.46 -14.74
CA THR A 141 25.31 -11.06 -14.41
C THR A 141 24.08 -10.36 -13.83
N GLY A 142 23.65 -10.77 -12.63
CA GLY A 142 22.47 -10.17 -12.00
C GLY A 142 21.94 -10.91 -10.78
N GLY A 143 20.77 -10.46 -10.32
CA GLY A 143 20.02 -11.07 -9.23
C GLY A 143 18.92 -12.03 -9.70
N SER A 144 18.53 -12.97 -8.86
CA SER A 144 17.39 -13.87 -9.07
C SER A 144 16.83 -14.33 -7.73
N ASN A 145 15.54 -14.64 -7.71
CA ASN A 145 14.86 -15.23 -6.56
C ASN A 145 14.67 -16.73 -6.78
N VAL A 146 15.01 -17.56 -5.80
CA VAL A 146 14.80 -19.02 -5.83
C VAL A 146 13.88 -19.42 -4.69
N GLN A 147 12.80 -20.15 -5.02
CA GLN A 147 11.81 -20.58 -4.04
C GLN A 147 11.94 -22.06 -3.71
N PHE A 148 11.73 -22.39 -2.44
CA PHE A 148 11.84 -23.73 -1.88
C PHE A 148 10.63 -24.05 -1.02
N ALA A 149 10.31 -25.35 -0.93
CA ALA A 149 9.47 -25.86 0.13
C ALA A 149 10.22 -26.88 0.97
N VAL A 150 9.94 -26.90 2.28
CA VAL A 150 10.56 -27.82 3.23
C VAL A 150 9.47 -28.58 3.97
N ASN A 151 9.57 -29.91 3.96
CA ASN A 151 8.69 -30.77 4.70
C ASN A 151 8.97 -30.62 6.20
N PRO A 152 8.04 -30.08 7.01
CA PRO A 152 8.29 -29.81 8.43
C PRO A 152 8.54 -31.07 9.27
N ARG A 153 8.21 -32.27 8.75
CA ARG A 153 8.37 -33.54 9.47
C ARG A 153 9.68 -34.26 9.14
N THR A 154 10.20 -34.10 7.93
CA THR A 154 11.35 -34.87 7.43
C THR A 154 12.57 -34.01 7.11
N GLY A 155 12.41 -32.70 6.97
CA GLY A 155 13.46 -31.80 6.48
C GLY A 155 13.68 -31.88 4.96
N GLU A 156 12.88 -32.68 4.24
CA GLU A 156 12.99 -32.80 2.78
C GLU A 156 12.77 -31.44 2.11
N GLN A 157 13.74 -31.00 1.30
CA GLN A 157 13.69 -29.74 0.57
C GLN A 157 13.44 -29.98 -0.92
N VAL A 158 12.55 -29.19 -1.51
CA VAL A 158 12.27 -29.20 -2.94
C VAL A 158 12.33 -27.79 -3.52
N VAL A 159 12.84 -27.66 -4.74
CA VAL A 159 12.83 -26.39 -5.49
C VAL A 159 11.45 -26.21 -6.11
N ILE A 160 10.88 -25.01 -5.99
CA ILE A 160 9.55 -24.68 -6.49
C ILE A 160 9.63 -23.94 -7.83
N GLU A 161 10.40 -22.86 -7.87
CA GLU A 161 10.66 -22.07 -9.07
C GLU A 161 11.90 -21.18 -8.88
N MET A 162 12.36 -20.58 -9.98
CA MET A 162 13.34 -19.49 -9.95
C MET A 162 12.92 -18.39 -10.90
N ASN A 163 12.98 -17.16 -10.43
CA ASN A 163 12.64 -15.95 -11.18
C ASN A 163 13.95 -15.25 -11.63
N PRO A 164 14.32 -15.30 -12.93
CA PRO A 164 15.60 -14.78 -13.43
C PRO A 164 15.57 -13.25 -13.64
N ARG A 165 15.12 -12.52 -12.62
CA ARG A 165 14.95 -11.05 -12.60
C ARG A 165 14.77 -10.55 -11.17
N VAL A 166 14.79 -9.23 -11.00
CA VAL A 166 14.25 -8.60 -9.79
C VAL A 166 12.75 -8.93 -9.61
N SER A 167 12.34 -9.00 -8.36
CA SER A 167 11.01 -9.40 -7.90
C SER A 167 10.51 -8.47 -6.77
N ARG A 168 9.25 -8.64 -6.35
CA ARG A 168 8.75 -8.02 -5.12
C ARG A 168 9.60 -8.43 -3.90
N SER A 169 9.98 -9.71 -3.84
CA SER A 169 10.83 -10.27 -2.80
C SER A 169 12.23 -9.66 -2.82
N SER A 170 12.77 -9.30 -3.99
CA SER A 170 14.06 -8.61 -4.10
C SER A 170 13.98 -7.16 -3.60
N ALA A 171 12.84 -6.48 -3.79
CA ALA A 171 12.62 -5.15 -3.23
C ALA A 171 12.53 -5.24 -1.70
N LEU A 172 11.70 -6.17 -1.19
CA LEU A 172 11.61 -6.48 0.24
C LEU A 172 13.00 -6.81 0.84
N ALA A 173 13.77 -7.69 0.21
CA ALA A 173 15.10 -8.06 0.66
C ALA A 173 16.09 -6.88 0.64
N SER A 174 15.99 -6.01 -0.36
CA SER A 174 16.82 -4.81 -0.44
C SER A 174 16.54 -3.86 0.72
N LYS A 175 15.27 -3.69 1.10
CA LYS A 175 14.89 -2.89 2.27
C LYS A 175 15.23 -3.59 3.58
N ALA A 176 15.00 -4.90 3.65
CA ALA A 176 15.27 -5.70 4.84
C ALA A 176 16.76 -5.73 5.20
N THR A 177 17.65 -5.75 4.23
CA THR A 177 19.10 -5.88 4.47
C THR A 177 19.84 -4.56 4.34
N GLY A 178 19.30 -3.62 3.54
CA GLY A 178 20.01 -2.43 3.07
C GLY A 178 20.87 -2.67 1.82
N PHE A 179 20.93 -3.90 1.30
CA PHE A 179 21.69 -4.23 0.09
C PHE A 179 20.89 -3.87 -1.18
N PRO A 180 21.34 -2.94 -2.04
CA PRO A 180 20.53 -2.44 -3.15
C PRO A 180 20.59 -3.36 -4.39
N ILE A 181 19.82 -4.45 -4.37
CA ILE A 181 19.89 -5.55 -5.36
C ILE A 181 19.81 -5.03 -6.80
N ALA A 182 18.80 -4.22 -7.13
CA ALA A 182 18.58 -3.74 -8.50
C ALA A 182 19.74 -2.83 -9.00
N LYS A 183 20.26 -1.97 -8.11
CA LYS A 183 21.38 -1.06 -8.41
C LYS A 183 22.67 -1.84 -8.71
N ILE A 184 22.94 -2.88 -7.92
CA ILE A 184 24.12 -3.73 -8.11
C ILE A 184 23.93 -4.63 -9.33
N ALA A 185 22.77 -5.25 -9.52
CA ALA A 185 22.46 -6.06 -10.70
C ALA A 185 22.65 -5.27 -12.01
N ALA A 186 22.26 -3.98 -12.04
CA ALA A 186 22.50 -3.11 -13.20
C ALA A 186 24.00 -2.89 -13.50
N LYS A 187 24.84 -2.77 -12.47
CA LYS A 187 26.30 -2.68 -12.63
C LYS A 187 26.89 -4.00 -13.13
N LEU A 188 26.45 -5.14 -12.57
CA LEU A 188 26.91 -6.46 -13.02
C LEU A 188 26.57 -6.70 -14.49
N ALA A 189 25.38 -6.29 -14.94
CA ALA A 189 24.94 -6.43 -16.33
C ALA A 189 25.82 -5.69 -17.35
N VAL A 190 26.56 -4.67 -16.93
CA VAL A 190 27.52 -3.93 -17.78
C VAL A 190 28.97 -4.35 -17.55
N GLY A 191 29.20 -5.47 -16.87
CA GLY A 191 30.50 -6.13 -16.78
C GLY A 191 31.28 -5.93 -15.49
N TYR A 192 30.71 -5.27 -14.47
CA TYR A 192 31.34 -5.24 -13.15
C TYR A 192 31.27 -6.62 -12.48
N THR A 193 32.20 -6.89 -11.56
CA THR A 193 32.12 -8.00 -10.59
C THR A 193 31.77 -7.47 -9.20
N LEU A 194 31.26 -8.34 -8.32
CA LEU A 194 30.79 -7.98 -6.98
C LEU A 194 31.89 -7.37 -6.11
N ASP A 195 33.12 -7.81 -6.28
CA ASP A 195 34.31 -7.29 -5.58
C ASP A 195 34.74 -5.89 -6.05
N GLU A 196 34.36 -5.49 -7.26
CA GLU A 196 34.64 -4.15 -7.81
C GLU A 196 33.63 -3.09 -7.33
N ILE A 197 32.50 -3.52 -6.77
CA ILE A 197 31.40 -2.64 -6.34
C ILE A 197 31.50 -2.44 -4.82
N ALA A 198 31.56 -1.19 -4.35
CA ALA A 198 31.49 -0.89 -2.92
C ALA A 198 30.09 -1.14 -2.35
N ASN A 199 30.01 -1.59 -1.09
CA ASN A 199 28.78 -1.61 -0.31
C ASN A 199 28.36 -0.17 0.02
N ASP A 200 27.19 0.25 -0.45
CA ASP A 200 26.69 1.62 -0.32
C ASP A 200 26.49 2.06 1.14
N ILE A 201 26.17 1.12 2.05
CA ILE A 201 25.83 1.44 3.45
C ILE A 201 27.07 1.59 4.33
N THR A 202 28.02 0.66 4.24
CA THR A 202 29.25 0.71 5.05
C THR A 202 30.35 1.54 4.39
N LYS A 203 30.34 1.63 3.05
CA LYS A 203 31.38 2.23 2.19
C LYS A 203 32.80 1.72 2.42
N LYS A 204 32.94 0.63 3.18
CA LYS A 204 34.22 0.05 3.61
C LYS A 204 34.41 -1.38 3.13
N THR A 205 33.33 -2.05 2.76
CA THR A 205 33.33 -3.43 2.27
C THR A 205 32.90 -3.47 0.79
N PRO A 206 33.29 -4.51 0.03
CA PRO A 206 32.74 -4.73 -1.32
C PRO A 206 31.30 -5.25 -1.24
N ALA A 207 30.63 -5.38 -2.39
CA ALA A 207 29.32 -6.00 -2.54
C ALA A 207 29.40 -7.55 -2.58
N SER A 208 30.60 -8.13 -2.61
CA SER A 208 30.86 -9.58 -2.57
C SER A 208 30.77 -10.16 -1.15
N PHE A 209 29.63 -9.99 -0.50
CA PHE A 209 29.35 -10.55 0.83
C PHE A 209 27.87 -10.97 0.94
N GLU A 210 27.56 -11.78 1.96
CA GLU A 210 26.19 -12.12 2.34
C GLU A 210 25.81 -11.23 3.54
N PRO A 211 24.76 -10.40 3.45
CA PRO A 211 24.31 -9.57 4.56
C PRO A 211 23.94 -10.38 5.80
N THR A 212 24.26 -9.82 6.97
CA THR A 212 23.75 -10.29 8.26
C THR A 212 22.96 -9.17 8.91
N ILE A 213 21.83 -9.52 9.52
CA ILE A 213 20.93 -8.58 10.19
C ILE A 213 20.75 -8.99 11.64
N ASP A 214 20.77 -8.02 12.54
CA ASP A 214 20.60 -8.21 13.98
C ASP A 214 19.18 -7.83 14.44
N TYR A 215 18.22 -7.95 13.53
CA TYR A 215 16.81 -7.66 13.71
C TYR A 215 15.96 -8.62 12.87
N VAL A 216 14.65 -8.56 13.11
CA VAL A 216 13.64 -9.28 12.36
C VAL A 216 12.87 -8.28 11.51
N VAL A 217 12.66 -8.64 10.25
CA VAL A 217 11.78 -7.93 9.33
C VAL A 217 10.52 -8.75 9.13
N THR A 218 9.36 -8.10 9.14
CA THR A 218 8.07 -8.74 8.86
C THR A 218 7.34 -7.96 7.79
N LYS A 219 6.94 -8.66 6.73
CA LYS A 219 6.05 -8.15 5.69
C LYS A 219 4.66 -8.72 5.88
N VAL A 220 3.63 -7.88 5.75
CA VAL A 220 2.23 -8.28 5.74
C VAL A 220 1.55 -7.69 4.49
N PRO A 221 0.86 -8.50 3.66
CA PRO A 221 0.16 -8.00 2.50
C PRO A 221 -1.05 -7.13 2.86
N ARG A 222 -1.50 -6.31 1.91
CA ARG A 222 -2.67 -5.43 1.99
C ARG A 222 -3.67 -5.83 0.90
N TRP A 223 -4.95 -6.05 1.26
CA TRP A 223 -5.99 -6.55 0.33
C TRP A 223 -7.23 -5.66 0.28
N ALA A 224 -7.82 -5.46 -0.89
CA ALA A 224 -8.98 -4.59 -1.07
C ALA A 224 -10.26 -5.36 -1.47
N PHE A 225 -10.51 -6.52 -0.85
CA PHE A 225 -11.68 -7.36 -1.18
C PHE A 225 -13.02 -6.65 -1.00
N GLU A 226 -13.09 -5.66 -0.11
CA GLU A 226 -14.25 -4.81 0.10
C GLU A 226 -14.71 -4.04 -1.15
N LYS A 227 -13.83 -3.89 -2.17
CA LYS A 227 -14.14 -3.23 -3.44
C LYS A 227 -14.68 -4.18 -4.52
N PHE A 228 -14.71 -5.48 -4.23
CA PHE A 228 -15.06 -6.54 -5.17
C PHE A 228 -16.16 -7.42 -4.57
N GLU A 229 -17.39 -6.91 -4.61
CA GLU A 229 -18.56 -7.64 -4.10
C GLU A 229 -18.71 -9.03 -4.75
N GLY A 230 -19.11 -10.01 -3.95
CA GLY A 230 -19.30 -11.39 -4.40
C GLY A 230 -18.02 -12.23 -4.46
N VAL A 231 -16.83 -11.61 -4.37
CA VAL A 231 -15.55 -12.34 -4.40
C VAL A 231 -15.26 -12.99 -3.05
N SER A 232 -14.88 -14.28 -3.09
CA SER A 232 -14.33 -14.96 -1.91
C SER A 232 -13.02 -14.31 -1.46
N ASN A 233 -12.93 -13.97 -0.17
CA ASN A 233 -11.71 -13.46 0.46
C ASN A 233 -10.70 -14.57 0.84
N SER A 234 -10.93 -15.81 0.38
CA SER A 234 -9.97 -16.89 0.57
C SER A 234 -8.68 -16.63 -0.21
N LEU A 235 -7.56 -16.92 0.44
CA LEU A 235 -6.22 -16.80 -0.11
C LEU A 235 -5.77 -18.17 -0.64
N GLY A 236 -5.06 -18.13 -1.76
CA GLY A 236 -4.57 -19.33 -2.43
C GLY A 236 -3.31 -19.05 -3.22
N THR A 237 -3.06 -19.86 -4.25
CA THR A 237 -1.86 -19.78 -5.10
C THR A 237 -1.90 -18.64 -6.13
N GLN A 238 -3.01 -17.91 -6.23
CA GLN A 238 -3.13 -16.71 -7.07
C GLN A 238 -3.13 -15.46 -6.19
N MET A 239 -2.20 -14.54 -6.47
CA MET A 239 -2.04 -13.31 -5.69
C MET A 239 -3.22 -12.36 -5.87
N ARG A 240 -3.79 -11.89 -4.75
CA ARG A 240 -4.95 -10.99 -4.67
C ARG A 240 -4.69 -9.73 -3.82
N SER A 241 -3.55 -9.65 -3.15
CA SER A 241 -3.09 -8.42 -2.49
C SER A 241 -2.82 -7.29 -3.49
N VAL A 242 -3.01 -6.05 -3.03
CA VAL A 242 -2.85 -4.80 -3.80
C VAL A 242 -1.64 -3.96 -3.33
N GLY A 243 -0.96 -4.42 -2.29
CA GLY A 243 0.24 -3.80 -1.73
C GLY A 243 0.74 -4.57 -0.51
N GLU A 244 1.73 -4.04 0.19
CA GLU A 244 2.31 -4.66 1.38
C GLU A 244 2.89 -3.60 2.34
N ALA A 245 2.87 -3.91 3.63
CA ALA A 245 3.58 -3.15 4.66
C ALA A 245 4.76 -3.99 5.18
N MET A 246 5.86 -3.32 5.49
CA MET A 246 7.02 -3.93 6.13
C MET A 246 7.30 -3.23 7.46
N ALA A 247 7.80 -3.98 8.44
CA ALA A 247 8.33 -3.41 9.66
C ALA A 247 9.60 -4.12 10.10
N ILE A 248 10.39 -3.43 10.92
CA ILE A 248 11.64 -3.92 11.50
C ILE A 248 11.52 -3.85 13.02
N GLY A 249 11.86 -4.93 13.72
CA GLY A 249 11.94 -4.99 15.18
C GLY A 249 13.11 -5.86 15.63
N ARG A 250 13.59 -5.68 16.86
CA ARG A 250 14.67 -6.52 17.44
C ARG A 250 14.21 -7.94 17.75
N THR A 251 12.91 -8.16 17.77
CA THR A 251 12.28 -9.47 17.99
C THR A 251 11.13 -9.66 17.00
N PHE A 252 10.75 -10.90 16.75
CA PHE A 252 9.58 -11.20 15.92
C PHE A 252 8.27 -10.57 16.47
N PRO A 253 7.95 -10.65 17.77
CA PRO A 253 6.77 -9.96 18.32
C PRO A 253 6.75 -8.46 18.03
N GLU A 254 7.88 -7.77 18.24
CA GLU A 254 8.00 -6.34 17.95
C GLU A 254 7.75 -6.03 16.47
N SER A 255 8.43 -6.78 15.59
CA SER A 255 8.31 -6.62 14.14
C SER A 255 6.89 -6.90 13.64
N LEU A 256 6.26 -8.00 14.09
CA LEU A 256 4.91 -8.38 13.72
C LEU A 256 3.88 -7.31 14.14
N GLN A 257 3.92 -6.84 15.39
CA GLN A 257 2.96 -5.84 15.85
C GLN A 257 3.13 -4.49 15.13
N LYS A 258 4.36 -4.11 14.78
CA LYS A 258 4.64 -2.95 13.93
C LYS A 258 4.07 -3.13 12.53
N ALA A 259 4.28 -4.30 11.92
CA ALA A 259 3.77 -4.59 10.58
C ALA A 259 2.23 -4.55 10.54
N LEU A 260 1.57 -5.19 11.51
CA LEU A 260 0.10 -5.23 11.60
C LEU A 260 -0.53 -3.83 11.75
N ARG A 261 0.06 -2.95 12.56
CA ARG A 261 -0.44 -1.56 12.70
C ARG A 261 -0.06 -0.65 11.53
N SER A 262 0.90 -1.06 10.70
CA SER A 262 1.29 -0.35 9.47
C SER A 262 0.35 -0.62 8.30
N LEU A 263 -0.56 -1.59 8.42
CA LEU A 263 -1.43 -2.02 7.31
C LEU A 263 -2.52 -1.01 6.94
N GLU A 264 -2.71 0.05 7.73
CA GLU A 264 -3.74 1.06 7.48
C GLU A 264 -5.16 0.48 7.44
N ILE A 265 -5.37 -0.64 8.16
CA ILE A 265 -6.66 -1.33 8.27
C ILE A 265 -7.38 -1.11 9.62
N GLY A 266 -6.96 -0.08 10.38
CA GLY A 266 -7.54 0.25 11.69
C GLY A 266 -7.22 -0.74 12.82
N ARG A 267 -6.17 -1.56 12.66
CA ARG A 267 -5.67 -2.48 13.68
C ARG A 267 -4.48 -1.87 14.40
N ALA A 268 -4.39 -2.05 15.72
CA ALA A 268 -3.34 -1.43 16.54
C ALA A 268 -2.14 -2.37 16.79
N GLY A 269 -2.24 -3.63 16.35
CA GLY A 269 -1.27 -4.70 16.55
C GLY A 269 -1.98 -6.06 16.43
N LEU A 270 -1.50 -7.10 17.12
CA LEU A 270 -2.18 -8.39 17.17
C LEU A 270 -3.34 -8.37 18.17
N ASN A 271 -4.50 -7.90 17.71
CA ASN A 271 -5.68 -7.64 18.54
C ASN A 271 -5.41 -6.65 19.69
N CYS A 272 -6.22 -6.71 20.76
CA CYS A 272 -6.24 -5.72 21.83
C CYS A 272 -6.62 -4.31 21.33
N ASP A 273 -7.63 -4.27 20.46
CA ASP A 273 -8.23 -3.05 19.90
C ASP A 273 -9.75 -3.25 19.76
N ALA A 274 -10.48 -2.20 19.36
CA ALA A 274 -11.92 -2.26 19.24
C ALA A 274 -12.43 -3.34 18.27
N ALA A 275 -11.65 -3.68 17.25
CA ALA A 275 -12.05 -4.67 16.24
C ALA A 275 -11.98 -6.12 16.77
N GLU A 276 -11.33 -6.37 17.91
CA GLU A 276 -11.34 -7.69 18.56
C GLU A 276 -12.75 -8.13 18.96
N LYS A 277 -13.64 -7.20 19.30
CA LYS A 277 -15.05 -7.48 19.65
C LYS A 277 -15.82 -8.20 18.54
N ASN A 278 -15.36 -8.10 17.29
CA ASN A 278 -15.98 -8.80 16.17
C ASN A 278 -15.91 -10.33 16.32
N PHE A 279 -14.99 -10.83 17.14
CA PHE A 279 -14.86 -12.26 17.40
C PHE A 279 -15.79 -12.77 18.51
N ASP A 280 -16.42 -11.89 19.30
CA ASP A 280 -17.34 -12.27 20.39
C ASP A 280 -18.56 -13.05 19.87
N ALA A 281 -18.95 -12.82 18.61
CA ALA A 281 -20.06 -13.51 17.95
C ALA A 281 -19.71 -14.93 17.48
N LEU A 282 -18.41 -15.28 17.41
CA LEU A 282 -17.94 -16.60 16.99
C LEU A 282 -17.70 -17.47 18.22
N ASP A 283 -18.35 -18.63 18.28
CA ASP A 283 -17.97 -19.67 19.25
C ASP A 283 -16.62 -20.30 18.89
N ASP A 284 -16.09 -21.12 19.79
CA ASP A 284 -14.76 -21.73 19.65
C ASP A 284 -14.67 -22.66 18.44
N LEU A 285 -15.76 -23.33 18.06
CA LEU A 285 -15.78 -24.21 16.89
C LEU A 285 -15.78 -23.39 15.60
N ALA A 286 -16.62 -22.36 15.53
CA ALA A 286 -16.71 -21.46 14.38
C ALA A 286 -15.37 -20.73 14.15
N LEU A 287 -14.73 -20.26 15.22
CA LEU A 287 -13.42 -19.61 15.13
C LEU A 287 -12.33 -20.60 14.67
N TYR A 288 -12.35 -21.84 15.16
CA TYR A 288 -11.42 -22.88 14.72
C TYR A 288 -11.59 -23.23 13.24
N VAL A 289 -12.82 -23.39 12.77
CA VAL A 289 -13.10 -23.65 11.35
C VAL A 289 -12.69 -22.45 10.48
N ALA A 290 -12.83 -21.22 10.98
CA ALA A 290 -12.43 -20.03 10.23
C ALA A 290 -10.92 -19.98 9.95
N ILE A 291 -10.07 -20.40 10.89
CA ILE A 291 -8.60 -20.36 10.71
C ILE A 291 -8.06 -21.43 9.74
N GLU A 292 -8.83 -22.50 9.45
CA GLU A 292 -8.45 -23.52 8.46
C GLU A 292 -8.39 -22.95 7.04
N THR A 293 -9.14 -21.88 6.78
CA THR A 293 -9.12 -21.16 5.50
C THR A 293 -8.22 -19.94 5.63
N ALA A 294 -7.18 -19.87 4.78
CA ALA A 294 -6.37 -18.67 4.68
C ALA A 294 -7.22 -17.48 4.22
N THR A 295 -7.26 -16.43 5.04
CA THR A 295 -7.98 -15.17 4.76
C THR A 295 -7.12 -14.01 5.30
N PRO A 296 -7.34 -12.77 4.84
CA PRO A 296 -6.69 -11.59 5.42
C PRO A 296 -6.86 -11.47 6.94
N ASP A 297 -7.94 -12.01 7.50
CA ASP A 297 -8.24 -11.94 8.93
C ASP A 297 -7.63 -13.09 9.75
N ARG A 298 -7.07 -14.11 9.10
CA ARG A 298 -6.63 -15.34 9.76
C ARG A 298 -5.65 -15.08 10.89
N ILE A 299 -4.70 -14.15 10.72
CA ILE A 299 -3.72 -13.81 11.77
C ILE A 299 -4.40 -13.32 13.06
N PHE A 300 -5.46 -12.52 12.95
CA PHE A 300 -6.20 -11.99 14.10
C PHE A 300 -7.09 -13.07 14.75
N GLN A 301 -7.67 -13.96 13.93
CA GLN A 301 -8.45 -15.10 14.40
C GLN A 301 -7.56 -16.12 15.13
N VAL A 302 -6.36 -16.39 14.63
CA VAL A 302 -5.35 -17.22 15.31
C VAL A 302 -4.96 -16.61 16.64
N GLY A 303 -4.71 -15.29 16.67
CA GLY A 303 -4.46 -14.58 17.93
C GLY A 303 -5.61 -14.70 18.93
N GLU A 304 -6.86 -14.60 18.46
CA GLU A 304 -8.04 -14.83 19.30
C GLU A 304 -8.11 -16.27 19.84
N CYS A 305 -7.78 -17.28 19.02
CA CYS A 305 -7.70 -18.67 19.50
C CYS A 305 -6.65 -18.83 20.61
N ILE A 306 -5.48 -18.20 20.47
CA ILE A 306 -4.45 -18.19 21.52
C ILE A 306 -5.00 -17.56 22.81
N ARG A 307 -5.70 -16.42 22.69
CA ARG A 307 -6.35 -15.75 23.83
C ARG A 307 -7.37 -16.65 24.54
N ARG A 308 -8.09 -17.49 23.79
CA ARG A 308 -9.07 -18.47 24.31
C ARG A 308 -8.45 -19.77 24.81
N GLY A 309 -7.12 -19.91 24.75
CA GLY A 309 -6.40 -21.05 25.31
C GLY A 309 -6.36 -22.29 24.42
N PHE A 310 -6.48 -22.13 23.10
CA PHE A 310 -6.23 -23.22 22.15
C PHE A 310 -4.76 -23.66 22.22
N SER A 311 -4.50 -24.96 22.08
CA SER A 311 -3.12 -25.46 22.05
C SER A 311 -2.45 -25.09 20.73
N LEU A 312 -1.14 -24.83 20.77
CA LEU A 312 -0.39 -24.39 19.60
C LEU A 312 -0.35 -25.49 18.52
N GLU A 313 -0.34 -26.76 18.92
CA GLU A 313 -0.38 -27.91 18.01
C GLU A 313 -1.68 -27.94 17.21
N LYS A 314 -2.82 -27.66 17.87
CA LYS A 314 -4.12 -27.57 17.21
C LYS A 314 -4.16 -26.42 16.21
N LEU A 315 -3.51 -25.29 16.52
CA LEU A 315 -3.40 -24.15 15.60
C LEU A 315 -2.46 -24.44 14.43
N HIS A 316 -1.34 -25.11 14.68
CA HIS A 316 -0.41 -25.58 13.66
C HIS A 316 -1.11 -26.50 12.66
N ASP A 317 -1.84 -27.51 13.15
CA ASP A 317 -2.56 -28.47 12.31
C ASP A 317 -3.62 -27.80 11.43
N ALA A 318 -4.30 -26.77 11.93
CA ALA A 318 -5.32 -26.03 11.18
C ALA A 318 -4.74 -25.06 10.15
N THR A 319 -3.63 -24.40 10.46
CA THR A 319 -3.14 -23.24 9.69
C THR A 319 -1.91 -23.52 8.84
N GLY A 320 -1.09 -24.49 9.24
CA GLY A 320 0.26 -24.71 8.74
C GLY A 320 1.31 -23.75 9.32
N TYR A 321 0.95 -22.81 10.21
CA TYR A 321 1.93 -21.92 10.84
C TYR A 321 2.91 -22.72 11.68
N ASP A 322 4.21 -22.51 11.50
CA ASP A 322 5.21 -23.18 12.34
C ASP A 322 4.97 -22.89 13.83
N LEU A 323 5.18 -23.90 14.68
CA LEU A 323 5.00 -23.79 16.12
C LEU A 323 5.83 -22.67 16.73
N TRP A 324 6.99 -22.36 16.15
CA TRP A 324 7.82 -21.23 16.58
C TRP A 324 7.07 -19.90 16.46
N PHE A 325 6.42 -19.61 15.32
CA PHE A 325 5.67 -18.37 15.16
C PHE A 325 4.49 -18.28 16.12
N LEU A 326 3.78 -19.40 16.32
CA LEU A 326 2.66 -19.50 17.26
C LEU A 326 3.11 -19.27 18.71
N ASP A 327 4.26 -19.81 19.10
CA ASP A 327 4.87 -19.59 20.42
C ASP A 327 5.25 -18.11 20.61
N GLN A 328 5.85 -17.47 19.61
CA GLN A 328 6.16 -16.04 19.68
C GLN A 328 4.90 -15.16 19.76
N MET A 329 3.83 -15.51 19.04
CA MET A 329 2.52 -14.83 19.19
C MET A 329 1.94 -15.03 20.59
N LYS A 330 2.10 -16.23 21.17
CA LYS A 330 1.67 -16.51 22.54
C LYS A 330 2.36 -15.63 23.58
N LEU A 331 3.64 -15.26 23.39
CA LEU A 331 4.33 -14.30 24.27
C LEU A 331 3.61 -12.95 24.36
N ILE A 332 3.02 -12.47 23.26
CA ILE A 332 2.23 -11.23 23.24
C ILE A 332 0.99 -11.39 24.13
N TYR A 333 0.25 -12.50 24.00
CA TYR A 333 -0.95 -12.76 24.79
C TYR A 333 -0.67 -13.02 26.28
N ASP A 334 0.43 -13.67 26.60
CA ASP A 334 0.85 -13.91 27.98
C ASP A 334 1.24 -12.59 28.67
N GLU A 335 1.95 -11.71 27.97
CA GLU A 335 2.24 -10.37 28.48
C GLU A 335 0.96 -9.55 28.62
N ARG A 336 0.06 -9.60 27.63
CA ARG A 336 -1.25 -8.92 27.71
C ARG A 336 -2.02 -9.36 28.95
N ALA A 337 -2.11 -10.65 29.22
CA ALA A 337 -2.80 -11.19 30.40
C ALA A 337 -2.14 -10.70 31.69
N THR A 338 -0.82 -10.60 31.72
CA THR A 338 -0.07 -10.04 32.85
C THR A 338 -0.39 -8.55 33.05
N LEU A 339 -0.30 -7.74 31.99
CA LEU A 339 -0.56 -6.29 32.02
C LEU A 339 -2.00 -5.96 32.43
N ALA A 340 -2.96 -6.80 32.05
CA ALA A 340 -4.38 -6.64 32.42
C ALA A 340 -4.61 -6.68 33.95
N THR A 341 -3.70 -7.30 34.71
CA THR A 341 -3.77 -7.36 36.18
C THR A 341 -3.10 -6.17 36.88
N GLN A 342 -2.48 -5.27 36.10
CA GLN A 342 -1.65 -4.17 36.59
C GLN A 342 -2.28 -2.82 36.24
N SER A 343 -1.82 -1.75 36.90
CA SER A 343 -2.26 -0.38 36.61
C SER A 343 -1.14 0.38 35.89
N PRO A 344 -1.42 1.08 34.78
CA PRO A 344 -0.39 1.81 34.04
C PRO A 344 0.29 2.90 34.86
N ALA A 345 -0.44 3.53 35.79
CA ALA A 345 0.08 4.60 36.63
C ALA A 345 1.14 4.14 37.65
N THR A 346 1.13 2.86 38.03
CA THR A 346 2.08 2.28 39.00
C THR A 346 3.06 1.30 38.35
N LEU A 347 2.98 1.13 37.04
CA LEU A 347 3.80 0.20 36.29
C LEU A 347 5.26 0.66 36.28
N ASP A 348 6.18 -0.23 36.67
CA ASP A 348 7.59 0.09 36.73
C ASP A 348 8.24 0.17 35.33
N ARG A 349 9.41 0.81 35.26
CA ARG A 349 10.15 0.98 33.99
C ARG A 349 10.43 -0.36 33.30
N ARG A 350 10.68 -1.43 34.06
CA ARG A 350 10.97 -2.76 33.52
C ARG A 350 9.75 -3.35 32.82
N SER A 351 8.57 -3.25 33.41
CA SER A 351 7.34 -3.80 32.83
C SER A 351 6.88 -2.98 31.63
N TRP A 352 6.99 -1.64 31.68
CA TRP A 352 6.81 -0.80 30.48
C TRP A 352 7.76 -1.20 29.35
N ARG A 353 9.06 -1.35 29.61
CA ARG A 353 10.03 -1.78 28.59
C ARG A 353 9.70 -3.17 28.05
N ARG A 354 9.26 -4.11 28.89
CA ARG A 354 8.89 -5.47 28.47
C ARG A 354 7.69 -5.44 27.50
N ALA A 355 6.64 -4.70 27.84
CA ALA A 355 5.48 -4.51 26.98
C ALA A 355 5.90 -3.89 25.62
N LYS A 356 6.64 -2.77 25.64
CA LYS A 356 7.03 -2.08 24.41
C LYS A 356 8.02 -2.88 23.55
N ARG A 357 8.89 -3.71 24.15
CA ARG A 357 9.78 -4.66 23.43
C ARG A 357 9.05 -5.83 22.77
N LEU A 358 7.81 -6.10 23.17
CA LEU A 358 6.93 -7.03 22.45
C LEU A 358 6.09 -6.33 21.37
N GLY A 359 6.32 -5.02 21.14
CA GLY A 359 5.69 -4.25 20.07
C GLY A 359 4.32 -3.66 20.39
N PHE A 360 3.85 -3.74 21.65
CA PHE A 360 2.56 -3.15 22.03
C PHE A 360 2.53 -1.66 21.71
N SER A 361 1.54 -1.23 20.93
CA SER A 361 1.28 0.20 20.71
C SER A 361 0.63 0.85 21.93
N ASP A 362 0.78 2.16 22.05
CA ASP A 362 0.12 2.94 23.10
C ASP A 362 -1.42 2.82 22.95
N THR A 363 -1.93 2.70 21.73
CA THR A 363 -3.35 2.42 21.45
C THR A 363 -3.81 1.06 22.01
N GLN A 364 -3.03 -0.02 21.86
CA GLN A 364 -3.38 -1.33 22.43
C GLN A 364 -3.42 -1.29 23.95
N LEU A 365 -2.46 -0.60 24.55
CA LEU A 365 -2.36 -0.45 26.00
C LEU A 365 -3.50 0.44 26.54
N ALA A 366 -3.87 1.49 25.81
CA ALA A 366 -5.01 2.34 26.13
C ALA A 366 -6.31 1.52 26.12
N TRP A 367 -6.51 0.69 25.10
CA TRP A 367 -7.63 -0.24 25.03
C TRP A 367 -7.64 -1.23 26.19
N LEU A 368 -6.50 -1.85 26.49
CA LEU A 368 -6.36 -2.86 27.55
C LEU A 368 -6.77 -2.31 28.91
N TRP A 369 -6.37 -1.07 29.21
CA TRP A 369 -6.62 -0.43 30.52
C TRP A 369 -7.84 0.50 30.54
N GLY A 370 -8.55 0.65 29.42
CA GLY A 370 -9.68 1.58 29.31
C GLY A 370 -9.29 3.05 29.55
N SER A 371 -8.13 3.46 29.05
CA SER A 371 -7.55 4.81 29.19
C SER A 371 -7.40 5.47 27.81
N ASP A 372 -6.89 6.70 27.79
CA ASP A 372 -6.61 7.45 26.56
C ASP A 372 -5.16 7.22 26.10
N GLU A 373 -4.93 7.19 24.79
CA GLU A 373 -3.59 6.99 24.19
C GLU A 373 -2.57 8.04 24.67
N VAL A 374 -3.00 9.29 24.85
CA VAL A 374 -2.14 10.38 25.32
C VAL A 374 -1.71 10.15 26.78
N GLU A 375 -2.60 9.60 27.62
CA GLU A 375 -2.27 9.25 28.99
C GLU A 375 -1.27 8.10 29.07
N ILE A 376 -1.45 7.05 28.25
CA ILE A 376 -0.50 5.94 28.13
C ILE A 376 0.87 6.44 27.75
N ARG A 377 0.95 7.28 26.71
CA ARG A 377 2.21 7.90 26.28
C ARG A 377 2.87 8.65 27.43
N ARG A 378 2.11 9.49 28.15
CA ARG A 378 2.61 10.26 29.28
C ARG A 378 3.17 9.39 30.40
N TRP A 379 2.46 8.32 30.80
CA TRP A 379 2.95 7.41 31.85
C TRP A 379 4.21 6.65 31.41
N ARG A 380 4.22 6.17 30.17
CA ARG A 380 5.37 5.48 29.57
C ARG A 380 6.61 6.39 29.53
N GLU A 381 6.46 7.63 29.08
CA GLU A 381 7.54 8.61 29.04
C GLU A 381 8.01 9.02 30.45
N ALA A 382 7.07 9.22 31.40
CA ALA A 382 7.39 9.50 32.80
C ALA A 382 8.19 8.37 33.48
N ALA A 383 7.96 7.11 33.07
CA ALA A 383 8.75 5.97 33.50
C ALA A 383 10.13 5.88 32.82
N GLY A 384 10.47 6.81 31.92
CA GLY A 384 11.73 6.81 31.16
C GLY A 384 11.80 5.72 30.09
N VAL A 385 10.65 5.35 29.52
CA VAL A 385 10.53 4.37 28.43
C VAL A 385 10.21 5.09 27.13
N ILE A 386 11.27 5.49 26.42
CA ILE A 386 11.20 6.09 25.09
C ILE A 386 11.82 5.14 24.07
N PRO A 387 11.39 5.16 22.80
CA PRO A 387 12.05 4.37 21.77
C PRO A 387 13.46 4.90 21.51
N THR A 388 14.33 3.97 21.15
CA THR A 388 15.65 4.19 20.56
C THR A 388 15.59 3.82 19.09
N TYR A 389 16.45 4.41 18.27
CA TYR A 389 16.50 4.06 16.85
C TYR A 389 17.82 3.39 16.50
N LYS A 390 17.72 2.29 15.77
CA LYS A 390 18.81 1.45 15.31
C LYS A 390 18.97 1.57 13.81
N SER A 391 20.19 1.38 13.32
CA SER A 391 20.53 1.54 11.91
C SER A 391 20.46 0.20 11.18
N VAL A 392 19.96 0.21 9.95
CA VAL A 392 20.15 -0.89 9.00
C VAL A 392 21.54 -0.74 8.40
N ASP A 393 22.40 -1.76 8.59
CA ASP A 393 23.83 -1.66 8.29
C ASP A 393 24.40 -2.77 7.39
N THR A 394 23.60 -3.75 6.98
CA THR A 394 23.98 -4.97 6.23
C THR A 394 24.90 -5.96 6.96
N CYS A 395 25.39 -5.65 8.17
CA CYS A 395 26.52 -6.35 8.78
C CYS A 395 26.42 -6.56 10.29
N SER A 396 25.23 -6.41 10.89
CA SER A 396 25.00 -6.65 12.33
C SER A 396 26.00 -5.90 13.22
N ALA A 397 26.22 -4.63 12.91
CA ALA A 397 27.14 -3.72 13.58
C ALA A 397 28.64 -4.10 13.53
N GLU A 398 29.06 -5.05 12.68
CA GLU A 398 30.48 -5.35 12.47
C GLU A 398 31.24 -4.12 11.92
N PHE A 399 30.57 -3.36 11.04
CA PHE A 399 31.07 -2.10 10.51
C PHE A 399 30.07 -0.97 10.77
N ALA A 400 30.58 0.22 11.08
CA ALA A 400 29.74 1.39 11.25
C ALA A 400 29.03 1.75 9.93
N ALA A 401 27.69 1.76 9.92
CA ALA A 401 26.89 2.29 8.83
C ALA A 401 27.12 3.79 8.67
N GLU A 402 27.32 4.27 7.44
CA GLU A 402 27.28 5.70 7.15
C GLU A 402 25.89 6.19 6.78
N THR A 403 25.06 5.28 6.27
CA THR A 403 23.71 5.56 5.78
C THR A 403 22.71 5.67 6.93
N PRO A 404 21.99 6.79 7.06
CA PRO A 404 21.02 7.05 8.14
C PRO A 404 19.66 6.40 7.83
N TYR A 405 19.65 5.07 7.80
CA TYR A 405 18.48 4.24 7.59
C TYR A 405 18.07 3.59 8.92
N PHE A 406 16.96 4.05 9.52
CA PHE A 406 16.61 3.75 10.90
C PHE A 406 15.28 2.98 11.06
N TYR A 407 15.18 2.27 12.17
CA TYR A 407 13.94 1.73 12.72
C TYR A 407 13.91 1.90 14.25
N SER A 408 12.72 2.04 14.82
CA SER A 408 12.52 2.15 16.26
C SER A 408 12.53 0.78 16.95
N THR A 409 13.05 0.77 18.16
CA THR A 409 12.95 -0.34 19.13
C THR A 409 13.08 0.21 20.54
N TYR A 410 12.90 -0.62 21.56
CA TYR A 410 13.02 -0.23 22.97
C TYR A 410 14.29 -0.79 23.62
N GLU A 411 15.46 -0.38 23.13
CA GLU A 411 16.77 -0.72 23.68
C GLU A 411 17.38 0.43 24.50
N ASP A 412 18.69 0.42 24.71
CA ASP A 412 19.39 1.36 25.60
C ASP A 412 20.08 2.50 24.82
N GLU A 413 20.57 2.23 23.61
CA GLU A 413 21.32 3.18 22.79
C GLU A 413 20.56 3.54 21.50
N SER A 414 20.53 4.84 21.18
CA SER A 414 19.98 5.37 19.94
C SER A 414 21.12 5.84 19.03
N GLU A 415 21.03 5.50 17.75
CA GLU A 415 22.05 5.76 16.72
C GLU A 415 21.73 6.99 15.85
N VAL A 416 20.68 7.72 16.20
CA VAL A 416 20.31 8.99 15.54
C VAL A 416 21.41 10.02 15.75
N ARG A 417 22.15 10.32 14.68
CA ARG A 417 23.26 11.27 14.69
C ARG A 417 22.77 12.72 14.84
N PRO A 418 23.44 13.57 15.63
CA PRO A 418 23.17 15.00 15.66
C PRO A 418 23.36 15.68 14.30
N SER A 419 22.65 16.77 14.07
CA SER A 419 22.87 17.65 12.90
C SER A 419 22.40 19.07 13.23
N THR A 420 22.96 20.07 12.54
CA THR A 420 22.61 21.49 12.70
C THR A 420 21.66 22.01 11.61
N LYS A 421 21.39 21.22 10.56
CA LYS A 421 20.60 21.64 9.39
C LYS A 421 19.11 21.78 9.68
N GLU A 422 18.43 22.55 8.84
CA GLU A 422 16.97 22.72 8.90
C GLU A 422 16.30 21.43 8.45
N ARG A 423 15.47 20.83 9.31
CA ARG A 423 14.87 19.54 9.02
C ARG A 423 13.41 19.63 8.64
N VAL A 424 13.06 18.79 7.67
CA VAL A 424 11.68 18.64 7.20
C VAL A 424 11.38 17.15 7.16
N ILE A 425 10.41 16.73 7.96
CA ILE A 425 9.85 15.38 7.91
C ILE A 425 8.81 15.34 6.80
N ILE A 426 8.92 14.33 5.93
CA ILE A 426 7.96 14.02 4.87
C ILE A 426 7.31 12.69 5.26
N LEU A 427 6.00 12.73 5.50
CA LEU A 427 5.24 11.51 5.77
C LEU A 427 4.86 10.84 4.45
N GLY A 428 5.26 9.59 4.29
CA GLY A 428 4.96 8.76 3.13
C GLY A 428 3.50 8.31 3.07
N SER A 429 3.23 7.36 2.16
CA SER A 429 1.87 6.86 1.91
C SER A 429 1.49 5.59 2.67
N GLY A 430 2.43 4.92 3.33
CA GLY A 430 2.18 3.57 3.84
C GLY A 430 1.94 2.57 2.70
N PRO A 431 1.37 1.38 2.99
CA PRO A 431 1.16 0.33 2.01
C PRO A 431 0.23 0.81 0.88
N ASN A 432 0.58 0.45 -0.35
CA ASN A 432 -0.27 0.72 -1.50
C ASN A 432 -1.63 0.01 -1.38
N ARG A 433 -2.68 0.67 -1.86
CA ARG A 433 -4.04 0.14 -2.00
C ARG A 433 -4.78 0.85 -3.13
N ILE A 434 -5.89 0.29 -3.59
CA ILE A 434 -6.73 0.95 -4.60
C ILE A 434 -7.14 2.33 -4.09
N GLY A 435 -6.85 3.37 -4.87
CA GLY A 435 -7.06 4.77 -4.53
C GLY A 435 -5.88 5.48 -3.86
N GLN A 436 -4.91 4.74 -3.30
CA GLN A 436 -3.69 5.25 -2.66
C GLN A 436 -2.49 4.45 -3.15
N GLY A 437 -1.96 4.82 -4.32
CA GLY A 437 -0.86 4.12 -5.00
C GLY A 437 0.43 4.91 -5.05
N ILE A 438 1.24 4.59 -6.06
CA ILE A 438 2.60 5.11 -6.28
C ILE A 438 2.63 6.62 -6.57
N GLU A 439 1.48 7.20 -6.94
CA GLU A 439 1.37 8.63 -7.26
C GLU A 439 1.71 9.52 -6.06
N PHE A 440 1.37 9.05 -4.86
CA PHE A 440 1.70 9.73 -3.61
C PHE A 440 3.16 9.53 -3.22
N ASP A 441 3.73 8.34 -3.48
CA ASP A 441 5.16 8.11 -3.29
C ASP A 441 6.01 9.03 -4.20
N TYR A 442 5.61 9.19 -5.47
CA TYR A 442 6.22 10.14 -6.40
C TYR A 442 6.25 11.56 -5.83
N CYS A 443 5.15 12.01 -5.23
CA CYS A 443 5.07 13.34 -4.62
C CYS A 443 6.04 13.48 -3.43
N CYS A 444 6.11 12.48 -2.56
CA CYS A 444 7.02 12.46 -1.41
C CYS A 444 8.51 12.43 -1.84
N VAL A 445 8.85 11.63 -2.85
CA VAL A 445 10.20 11.56 -3.43
C VAL A 445 10.62 12.92 -4.00
N HIS A 446 9.74 13.54 -4.81
CA HIS A 446 10.00 14.85 -5.40
C HIS A 446 10.13 15.95 -4.35
N ALA A 447 9.38 15.87 -3.25
CA ALA A 447 9.54 16.77 -2.10
C ALA A 447 10.94 16.66 -1.49
N SER A 448 11.39 15.42 -1.26
CA SER A 448 12.74 15.17 -0.73
C SER A 448 13.82 15.78 -1.62
N PHE A 449 13.76 15.52 -2.93
CA PHE A 449 14.73 16.08 -3.88
C PHE A 449 14.73 17.61 -3.92
N ALA A 450 13.56 18.24 -3.97
CA ALA A 450 13.44 19.69 -4.03
C ALA A 450 13.94 20.38 -2.75
N LEU A 451 13.59 19.83 -1.59
CA LEU A 451 13.96 20.40 -0.30
C LEU A 451 15.44 20.19 0.01
N ARG A 452 16.00 19.03 -0.35
CA ARG A 452 17.43 18.77 -0.23
C ARG A 452 18.24 19.71 -1.12
N ALA A 453 17.82 19.92 -2.37
CA ALA A 453 18.45 20.88 -3.28
C ALA A 453 18.37 22.32 -2.74
N ALA A 454 17.34 22.64 -1.96
CA ALA A 454 17.18 23.90 -1.26
C ALA A 454 17.97 24.03 0.05
N GLY A 455 18.73 23.00 0.45
CA GLY A 455 19.60 23.03 1.63
C GLY A 455 18.96 22.52 2.93
N TYR A 456 17.72 22.03 2.89
CA TYR A 456 17.13 21.32 4.02
C TYR A 456 17.75 19.93 4.16
N GLU A 457 17.74 19.41 5.38
CA GLU A 457 17.97 17.98 5.65
C GLU A 457 16.60 17.28 5.70
N THR A 458 16.34 16.43 4.72
CA THR A 458 15.04 15.79 4.54
C THR A 458 14.96 14.48 5.31
N VAL A 459 13.88 14.28 6.05
CA VAL A 459 13.63 13.07 6.82
C VAL A 459 12.40 12.37 6.25
N MET A 460 12.57 11.19 5.66
CA MET A 460 11.45 10.39 5.16
C MET A 460 10.96 9.44 6.24
N LEU A 461 9.64 9.37 6.43
CA LEU A 461 8.98 8.38 7.29
C LEU A 461 7.98 7.59 6.46
N ASN A 462 8.21 6.30 6.25
CA ASN A 462 7.29 5.43 5.50
C ASN A 462 7.56 3.95 5.82
N CYS A 463 6.60 3.07 5.51
CA CYS A 463 6.68 1.62 5.79
C CYS A 463 6.39 0.72 4.58
N ASN A 464 6.34 1.29 3.37
CA ASN A 464 6.12 0.53 2.15
C ASN A 464 7.46 0.07 1.54
N PRO A 465 7.74 -1.24 1.45
CA PRO A 465 9.01 -1.75 0.93
C PRO A 465 9.14 -1.64 -0.59
N GLU A 466 8.03 -1.46 -1.31
CA GLU A 466 8.01 -1.45 -2.78
C GLU A 466 8.48 -0.11 -3.37
N THR A 467 8.63 0.94 -2.54
CA THR A 467 8.67 2.31 -3.06
C THR A 467 10.04 2.98 -3.02
N VAL A 468 10.17 4.07 -3.78
CA VAL A 468 11.40 4.85 -3.90
C VAL A 468 11.59 5.76 -2.69
N SER A 469 10.51 6.20 -2.03
CA SER A 469 10.63 6.98 -0.79
C SER A 469 11.38 6.23 0.31
N THR A 470 11.26 4.91 0.38
CA THR A 470 11.99 4.06 1.33
C THR A 470 13.34 3.58 0.79
N ASP A 471 13.85 4.17 -0.30
CA ASP A 471 15.26 4.08 -0.65
C ASP A 471 16.06 5.09 0.19
N TYR A 472 17.13 4.63 0.82
CA TYR A 472 17.97 5.47 1.68
C TYR A 472 18.71 6.55 0.88
N ASP A 473 18.83 6.42 -0.44
CA ASP A 473 19.40 7.47 -1.31
C ASP A 473 18.42 8.64 -1.54
N THR A 474 17.12 8.46 -1.26
CA THR A 474 16.07 9.45 -1.53
C THR A 474 16.08 10.61 -0.55
N SER A 475 16.35 10.37 0.73
CA SER A 475 16.33 11.37 1.80
C SER A 475 17.62 11.36 2.59
N ASP A 476 17.97 12.49 3.21
CA ASP A 476 19.14 12.55 4.10
C ASP A 476 19.00 11.68 5.35
N ARG A 477 17.77 11.31 5.75
CA ARG A 477 17.48 10.35 6.82
C ARG A 477 16.21 9.58 6.47
N LEU A 478 16.19 8.26 6.69
CA LEU A 478 15.03 7.41 6.45
C LEU A 478 14.65 6.71 7.76
N TYR A 479 13.38 6.77 8.11
CA TYR A 479 12.78 6.00 9.20
C TYR A 479 11.76 5.02 8.62
N PHE A 480 12.02 3.72 8.74
CA PHE A 480 11.11 2.66 8.30
C PHE A 480 10.10 2.32 9.39
N GLU A 481 9.10 3.17 9.54
CA GLU A 481 8.19 3.12 10.69
C GLU A 481 6.72 3.18 10.28
N PRO A 482 5.82 2.63 11.11
CA PRO A 482 4.39 2.79 10.91
C PRO A 482 3.99 4.28 10.89
N LEU A 483 2.95 4.60 10.12
CA LEU A 483 2.40 5.95 10.05
C LEU A 483 1.26 6.14 11.06
N THR A 484 1.59 5.98 12.35
CA THR A 484 0.66 6.20 13.46
C THR A 484 1.01 7.47 14.23
N THR A 485 0.07 8.01 15.02
CA THR A 485 0.33 9.16 15.90
C THR A 485 1.50 8.88 16.86
N GLU A 486 1.53 7.69 17.48
CA GLU A 486 2.61 7.29 18.38
C GLU A 486 3.98 7.35 17.68
N ASP A 487 4.09 6.64 16.54
CA ASP A 487 5.36 6.43 15.83
C ASP A 487 5.87 7.74 15.20
N VAL A 488 4.98 8.57 14.64
CA VAL A 488 5.32 9.91 14.10
C VAL A 488 5.81 10.85 15.20
N LEU A 489 5.13 10.92 16.35
CA LEU A 489 5.54 11.76 17.48
C LEU A 489 6.89 11.30 18.05
N ASN A 490 7.15 9.99 18.07
CA ASN A 490 8.45 9.45 18.47
C ASN A 490 9.57 9.93 17.54
N VAL A 491 9.36 9.94 16.23
CA VAL A 491 10.36 10.43 15.26
C VAL A 491 10.55 11.93 15.37
N ILE A 492 9.48 12.71 15.52
CA ILE A 492 9.57 14.16 15.78
C ILE A 492 10.41 14.41 17.04
N ALA A 493 10.20 13.66 18.13
CA ALA A 493 10.97 13.81 19.35
C ALA A 493 12.46 13.44 19.16
N ALA A 494 12.76 12.35 18.44
CA ALA A 494 14.12 11.93 18.15
C ALA A 494 14.89 12.96 17.30
N GLU A 495 14.25 13.47 16.24
CA GLU A 495 14.82 14.50 15.39
C GLU A 495 14.98 15.83 16.13
N THR A 496 14.00 16.20 16.96
CA THR A 496 14.09 17.39 17.83
C THR A 496 15.28 17.30 18.76
N LYS A 497 15.48 16.14 19.40
CA LYS A 497 16.65 15.90 20.27
C LYS A 497 17.96 15.96 19.49
N ALA A 498 18.00 15.45 18.26
CA ALA A 498 19.19 15.46 17.41
C ALA A 498 19.54 16.84 16.81
N ALA A 499 18.59 17.78 16.73
CA ALA A 499 18.82 19.15 16.22
C ALA A 499 18.83 20.24 17.31
N GLY A 500 18.23 19.98 18.47
CA GLY A 500 17.87 21.03 19.43
C GLY A 500 16.72 21.92 18.95
N ARG A 501 15.99 21.53 17.90
CA ARG A 501 14.84 22.26 17.35
C ARG A 501 13.85 21.33 16.66
N SER A 502 12.56 21.67 16.70
CA SER A 502 11.52 20.85 16.09
C SER A 502 11.53 20.94 14.57
N PRO A 503 11.40 19.82 13.84
CA PRO A 503 11.27 19.81 12.39
C PRO A 503 9.89 20.31 11.95
N LYS A 504 9.80 20.81 10.71
CA LYS A 504 8.52 20.95 10.02
C LYS A 504 8.08 19.60 9.47
N VAL A 505 6.77 19.37 9.35
CA VAL A 505 6.19 18.08 8.92
C VAL A 505 5.24 18.29 7.75
N ILE A 506 5.52 17.66 6.62
CA ILE A 506 4.65 17.66 5.44
C ILE A 506 3.72 16.44 5.52
N VAL A 507 2.42 16.70 5.57
CA VAL A 507 1.36 15.68 5.69
C VAL A 507 0.49 15.54 4.43
N SER A 508 0.61 16.49 3.49
CA SER A 508 -0.31 16.68 2.36
C SER A 508 0.15 16.01 1.06
N LEU A 509 1.22 15.20 1.08
CA LEU A 509 1.77 14.55 -0.12
C LEU A 509 1.58 13.03 -0.15
N GLY A 510 1.53 12.36 1.01
CA GLY A 510 1.42 10.90 1.12
C GLY A 510 -0.01 10.34 1.05
N GLY A 511 -0.98 11.10 0.55
CA GLY A 511 -2.39 10.65 0.47
C GLY A 511 -3.11 10.66 1.83
N GLN A 512 -4.07 9.75 2.01
CA GLN A 512 -5.01 9.85 3.13
C GLN A 512 -4.40 9.52 4.50
N THR A 513 -3.43 8.61 4.54
CA THR A 513 -2.79 8.15 5.79
C THR A 513 -2.18 9.30 6.58
N PRO A 514 -1.21 10.07 6.04
CA PRO A 514 -0.65 11.21 6.76
C PRO A 514 -1.65 12.37 6.94
N LEU A 515 -2.60 12.53 6.01
CA LEU A 515 -3.62 13.58 6.12
C LEU A 515 -4.48 13.41 7.38
N LYS A 516 -4.84 12.16 7.74
CA LYS A 516 -5.57 11.84 8.98
C LYS A 516 -4.80 12.21 10.24
N LEU A 517 -3.46 12.16 10.18
CA LEU A 517 -2.61 12.51 11.31
C LEU A 517 -2.48 14.03 11.50
N ALA A 518 -2.80 14.84 10.49
CA ALA A 518 -2.63 16.30 10.54
C ALA A 518 -3.30 16.95 11.76
N GLY A 519 -4.47 16.47 12.16
CA GLY A 519 -5.20 16.96 13.34
C GLY A 519 -4.66 16.47 14.68
N SER A 520 -3.88 15.39 14.70
CA SER A 520 -3.25 14.83 15.90
C SER A 520 -1.84 15.37 16.17
N LEU A 521 -1.23 16.03 15.18
CA LEU A 521 0.08 16.66 15.31
C LEU A 521 -0.05 18.11 15.81
N PRO A 522 0.97 18.64 16.51
CA PRO A 522 1.01 20.05 16.85
C PRO A 522 0.95 20.90 15.57
N SER A 523 -0.08 21.74 15.47
CA SER A 523 -0.42 22.49 14.24
C SER A 523 0.71 23.38 13.72
N GLU A 524 1.55 23.89 14.62
CA GLU A 524 2.70 24.74 14.32
C GLU A 524 3.85 23.99 13.63
N LEU A 525 3.87 22.65 13.71
CA LEU A 525 4.85 21.82 13.02
C LEU A 525 4.41 21.46 11.61
N VAL A 526 3.10 21.40 11.35
CA VAL A 526 2.55 21.08 10.03
C VAL A 526 2.93 22.17 9.03
N ALA A 527 3.57 21.76 7.93
CA ALA A 527 3.96 22.63 6.82
C ALA A 527 2.89 22.64 5.72
N GLY A 528 2.78 23.78 5.02
CA GLY A 528 1.78 23.96 3.97
C GLY A 528 0.39 24.29 4.51
N THR A 529 -0.63 23.81 3.79
CA THR A 529 -2.04 24.05 4.14
C THR A 529 -2.35 23.55 5.54
N SER A 530 -3.02 24.39 6.34
CA SER A 530 -3.24 24.11 7.76
C SER A 530 -4.18 22.92 7.98
N PRO A 531 -4.06 22.17 9.10
CA PRO A 531 -5.01 21.12 9.46
C PRO A 531 -6.46 21.62 9.51
N ALA A 532 -6.70 22.86 9.95
CA ALA A 532 -8.03 23.46 9.96
C ALA A 532 -8.59 23.71 8.55
N SER A 533 -7.75 24.14 7.61
CA SER A 533 -8.14 24.31 6.20
C SER A 533 -8.42 22.97 5.53
N ILE A 534 -7.63 21.93 5.84
CA ILE A 534 -7.87 20.56 5.38
C ILE A 534 -9.22 20.07 5.90
N ASP A 535 -9.49 20.27 7.19
CA ASP A 535 -10.74 19.89 7.85
C ASP A 535 -11.95 20.61 7.24
N ILE A 536 -11.85 21.90 6.87
CA ILE A 536 -12.95 22.61 6.18
C ILE A 536 -13.29 21.98 4.82
N ALA A 537 -12.30 21.46 4.10
CA ALA A 537 -12.51 20.85 2.78
C ALA A 537 -13.01 19.40 2.86
N GLU A 538 -12.55 18.65 3.86
CA GLU A 538 -12.95 17.24 4.10
C GLU A 538 -14.31 17.15 4.82
N ASP A 539 -14.62 18.08 5.72
CA ASP A 539 -15.89 18.19 6.42
C ASP A 539 -16.96 18.80 5.50
N ARG A 540 -18.03 18.03 5.27
CA ARG A 540 -19.03 18.36 4.25
C ARG A 540 -19.99 19.45 4.66
N GLU A 541 -20.25 19.64 5.94
CA GLU A 541 -21.05 20.78 6.42
C GLU A 541 -20.26 22.08 6.19
N ARG A 542 -18.99 22.10 6.62
CA ARG A 542 -18.10 23.25 6.44
C ARG A 542 -17.80 23.54 4.97
N TRP A 543 -17.64 22.52 4.14
CA TRP A 543 -17.48 22.65 2.69
C TRP A 543 -18.72 23.29 2.04
N ASN A 544 -19.92 22.83 2.39
CA ASN A 544 -21.16 23.39 1.85
C ASN A 544 -21.35 24.86 2.24
N GLU A 545 -21.06 25.20 3.49
CA GLU A 545 -21.07 26.59 3.97
C GLU A 545 -20.05 27.45 3.22
N LEU A 546 -18.85 26.92 2.98
CA LEU A 546 -17.80 27.61 2.23
C LEU A 546 -18.26 27.90 0.78
N CYS A 547 -18.74 26.90 0.07
CA CYS A 547 -19.23 27.07 -1.31
C CYS A 547 -20.38 28.07 -1.41
N THR A 548 -21.34 28.00 -0.48
CA THR A 548 -22.47 28.94 -0.39
C THR A 548 -21.96 30.36 -0.19
N ARG A 549 -21.02 30.58 0.75
CA ARG A 549 -20.42 31.89 1.02
C ARG A 549 -19.65 32.44 -0.19
N LEU A 550 -19.00 31.57 -0.97
CA LEU A 550 -18.25 31.95 -2.17
C LEU A 550 -19.14 32.11 -3.42
N GLY A 551 -20.42 31.74 -3.35
CA GLY A 551 -21.32 31.72 -4.50
C GLY A 551 -20.88 30.71 -5.57
N ILE A 552 -20.28 29.59 -5.15
CA ILE A 552 -19.86 28.51 -6.05
C ILE A 552 -20.97 27.47 -6.09
N ALA A 553 -21.44 27.14 -7.29
CA ALA A 553 -22.51 26.17 -7.49
C ALA A 553 -22.04 24.76 -7.11
N GLN A 554 -22.91 24.02 -6.43
CA GLN A 554 -22.74 22.62 -6.09
C GLN A 554 -23.94 21.82 -6.61
N PRO A 555 -23.81 20.50 -6.85
CA PRO A 555 -24.96 19.65 -7.05
C PRO A 555 -25.96 19.80 -5.89
N PRO A 556 -27.28 19.92 -6.15
CA PRO A 556 -28.27 20.01 -5.09
C PRO A 556 -28.21 18.78 -4.17
N GLY A 557 -27.95 18.97 -2.88
CA GLY A 557 -27.75 17.87 -1.95
C GLY A 557 -27.95 18.24 -0.48
N ALA A 558 -27.76 17.27 0.41
CA ALA A 558 -27.57 17.47 1.86
C ALA A 558 -27.04 16.21 2.54
N THR A 559 -26.67 16.37 3.81
CA THR A 559 -26.25 15.28 4.69
C THR A 559 -27.44 14.60 5.36
N ALA A 560 -27.33 13.29 5.55
CA ALA A 560 -28.27 12.43 6.26
C ALA A 560 -27.52 11.51 7.23
N THR A 561 -28.04 11.30 8.43
CA THR A 561 -27.43 10.41 9.45
C THR A 561 -28.17 9.09 9.61
N ASP A 562 -29.38 9.00 9.03
CA ASP A 562 -30.25 7.84 9.09
C ASP A 562 -31.09 7.75 7.80
N LEU A 563 -31.77 6.62 7.60
CA LEU A 563 -32.57 6.39 6.40
C LEU A 563 -33.73 7.40 6.27
N GLN A 564 -34.28 7.90 7.37
CA GLN A 564 -35.42 8.82 7.34
C GLN A 564 -35.00 10.21 6.83
N SER A 565 -33.91 10.75 7.36
CA SER A 565 -33.28 11.97 6.88
C SER A 565 -32.81 11.81 5.43
N ALA A 566 -32.29 10.64 5.06
CA ALA A 566 -31.89 10.34 3.68
C ALA A 566 -33.06 10.44 2.70
N ARG A 567 -34.22 9.86 3.04
CA ARG A 567 -35.46 9.97 2.26
C ARG A 567 -35.96 11.41 2.17
N ALA A 568 -35.85 12.19 3.26
CA ALA A 568 -36.26 13.59 3.26
C ALA A 568 -35.41 14.44 2.31
N VAL A 569 -34.09 14.22 2.27
CA VAL A 569 -33.19 14.87 1.32
C VAL A 569 -33.55 14.45 -0.11
N THR A 570 -33.71 13.15 -0.34
CA THR A 570 -33.98 12.59 -1.67
C THR A 570 -35.32 13.05 -2.23
N ALA A 571 -36.36 13.19 -1.40
CA ALA A 571 -37.65 13.76 -1.82
C ALA A 571 -37.54 15.22 -2.27
N ARG A 572 -36.55 15.97 -1.76
CA ARG A 572 -36.29 17.36 -2.14
C ARG A 572 -35.45 17.49 -3.41
N VAL A 573 -34.41 16.66 -3.56
CA VAL A 573 -33.46 16.76 -4.69
C VAL A 573 -33.86 15.90 -5.89
N GLY A 574 -34.62 14.82 -5.66
CA GLY A 574 -35.11 13.87 -6.66
C GLY A 574 -34.06 12.85 -7.13
N TYR A 575 -34.52 11.69 -7.59
CA TYR A 575 -33.68 10.64 -8.20
C TYR A 575 -33.27 10.93 -9.65
N PRO A 576 -32.12 10.42 -10.13
CA PRO A 576 -31.12 9.66 -9.36
C PRO A 576 -30.32 10.53 -8.39
N VAL A 577 -29.87 9.93 -7.29
CA VAL A 577 -28.98 10.55 -6.30
C VAL A 577 -27.71 9.74 -6.13
N LEU A 578 -26.60 10.42 -5.87
CA LEU A 578 -25.34 9.79 -5.50
C LEU A 578 -25.20 9.84 -3.98
N VAL A 579 -25.12 8.66 -3.38
CA VAL A 579 -24.99 8.45 -1.94
C VAL A 579 -23.51 8.22 -1.61
N ARG A 580 -22.93 9.02 -0.72
CA ARG A 580 -21.48 8.99 -0.43
C ARG A 580 -21.17 9.09 1.07
N PRO A 581 -20.25 8.28 1.62
CA PRO A 581 -19.76 8.46 2.98
C PRO A 581 -18.73 9.60 3.08
N SER A 582 -18.58 10.18 4.28
CA SER A 582 -17.62 11.25 4.55
C SER A 582 -16.20 10.72 4.87
N TYR A 583 -15.14 11.50 4.56
CA TYR A 583 -13.71 11.20 4.81
C TYR A 583 -13.20 9.87 4.22
N VAL A 584 -13.64 9.55 3.00
CA VAL A 584 -13.15 8.39 2.24
C VAL A 584 -12.38 8.84 1.01
N LEU A 585 -11.45 7.99 0.57
CA LEU A 585 -10.72 8.15 -0.68
C LEU A 585 -11.18 7.07 -1.67
N GLY A 586 -11.15 7.37 -2.97
CA GLY A 586 -11.40 6.36 -4.00
C GLY A 586 -12.86 5.93 -4.11
N GLY A 587 -13.79 6.81 -3.74
CA GLY A 587 -15.23 6.56 -3.90
C GLY A 587 -15.79 5.44 -3.03
N ARG A 588 -15.13 5.09 -1.92
CA ARG A 588 -15.47 3.90 -1.14
C ARG A 588 -16.94 3.90 -0.71
N ALA A 589 -17.64 2.80 -1.00
CA ALA A 589 -19.07 2.59 -0.74
C ALA A 589 -19.99 3.67 -1.37
N MET A 590 -19.53 4.45 -2.34
CA MET A 590 -20.39 5.37 -3.07
C MET A 590 -21.32 4.59 -4.01
N ARG A 591 -22.59 4.99 -4.10
CA ARG A 591 -23.57 4.34 -4.99
C ARG A 591 -24.48 5.37 -5.65
N ILE A 592 -24.75 5.20 -6.94
CA ILE A 592 -25.83 5.90 -7.63
C ILE A 592 -27.12 5.13 -7.37
N VAL A 593 -28.13 5.83 -6.86
CA VAL A 593 -29.39 5.28 -6.38
C VAL A 593 -30.53 5.87 -7.19
N HIS A 594 -31.44 5.02 -7.66
CA HIS A 594 -32.55 5.41 -8.53
C HIS A 594 -33.93 5.35 -7.88
N ASP A 595 -34.05 4.72 -6.71
CA ASP A 595 -35.32 4.54 -6.00
C ASP A 595 -35.12 4.34 -4.48
N ASP A 596 -36.23 4.36 -3.74
CA ASP A 596 -36.24 4.26 -2.27
C ASP A 596 -35.77 2.90 -1.73
N GLU A 597 -35.85 1.83 -2.53
CA GLU A 597 -35.40 0.49 -2.15
C GLU A 597 -33.87 0.43 -2.21
N GLN A 598 -33.28 0.91 -3.30
CA GLN A 598 -31.84 1.08 -3.45
C GLN A 598 -31.27 2.04 -2.39
N LEU A 599 -31.99 3.12 -2.04
CA LEU A 599 -31.56 4.04 -0.98
C LEU A 599 -31.48 3.34 0.37
N ALA A 600 -32.48 2.51 0.69
CA ALA A 600 -32.51 1.75 1.92
C ALA A 600 -31.36 0.72 1.99
N ALA A 601 -31.09 0.04 0.87
CA ALA A 601 -29.97 -0.90 0.77
C ALA A 601 -28.62 -0.21 0.97
N ALA A 602 -28.39 0.92 0.29
CA ALA A 602 -27.16 1.70 0.41
C ALA A 602 -26.93 2.21 1.85
N MET A 603 -27.96 2.76 2.49
CA MET A 603 -27.85 3.25 3.88
C MET A 603 -27.59 2.11 4.88
N ALA A 604 -28.26 0.95 4.72
CA ALA A 604 -28.07 -0.20 5.61
C ALA A 604 -26.67 -0.80 5.50
N GLU A 605 -26.10 -0.80 4.30
CA GLU A 605 -24.73 -1.21 4.07
C GLU A 605 -23.74 -0.26 4.76
N MET A 606 -23.90 1.05 4.59
CA MET A 606 -23.04 2.05 5.24
C MET A 606 -23.08 1.95 6.78
N GLU A 607 -24.23 1.61 7.37
CA GLU A 607 -24.37 1.39 8.81
C GLU A 607 -23.57 0.17 9.31
N ARG A 608 -23.54 -0.92 8.52
CA ARG A 608 -22.67 -2.08 8.80
C ARG A 608 -21.18 -1.72 8.69
N PHE A 609 -20.81 -0.85 7.75
CA PHE A 609 -19.43 -0.34 7.64
C PHE A 609 -19.03 0.57 8.79
N GLY A 610 -19.96 1.41 9.30
CA GLY A 610 -19.71 2.30 10.44
C GLY A 610 -19.41 1.56 11.75
N SER A 611 -19.84 0.31 11.88
CA SER A 611 -19.53 -0.57 13.03
C SER A 611 -18.28 -1.45 12.83
N LEU A 612 -17.85 -1.66 11.59
CA LEU A 612 -16.67 -2.44 11.19
C LEU A 612 -15.63 -1.53 10.50
N GLY A 613 -15.08 -0.56 11.24
CA GLY A 613 -14.13 0.45 10.74
C GLY A 613 -12.76 -0.08 10.31
N ARG A 614 -12.70 -0.89 9.25
CA ARG A 614 -11.45 -1.44 8.69
C ARG A 614 -10.61 -0.45 7.89
N GLU A 615 -11.09 0.73 7.50
CA GLU A 615 -10.19 1.82 7.11
C GLU A 615 -10.81 3.14 7.56
N GLY A 616 -10.55 3.51 8.80
CA GLY A 616 -11.22 4.68 9.34
C GLY A 616 -10.64 5.13 10.65
N GLY A 617 -10.33 4.20 11.57
CA GLY A 617 -9.75 4.48 12.89
C GLY A 617 -10.59 5.39 13.80
N LEU A 618 -11.58 6.08 13.26
CA LEU A 618 -12.44 7.03 13.92
C LEU A 618 -13.81 6.37 14.08
N SER A 619 -14.03 5.87 15.29
CA SER A 619 -15.31 5.41 15.81
C SER A 619 -16.34 6.54 15.76
N SER A 620 -17.59 6.19 15.44
CA SER A 620 -18.86 6.93 15.58
C SER A 620 -19.46 7.61 14.33
N SER A 621 -20.80 7.51 14.28
CA SER A 621 -21.77 7.95 13.27
C SER A 621 -21.36 9.16 12.43
N ARG A 622 -20.91 8.91 11.20
CA ARG A 622 -20.67 9.98 10.21
C ARG A 622 -21.90 10.17 9.32
N PRO A 623 -22.22 11.43 8.96
CA PRO A 623 -23.27 11.70 7.98
C PRO A 623 -22.89 11.16 6.60
N VAL A 624 -23.91 10.65 5.90
CA VAL A 624 -23.91 10.26 4.50
C VAL A 624 -24.38 11.44 3.67
N LEU A 625 -23.68 11.74 2.58
CA LEU A 625 -24.05 12.78 1.63
C LEU A 625 -24.99 12.20 0.57
N ILE A 626 -26.03 12.97 0.23
CA ILE A 626 -26.97 12.64 -0.83
C ILE A 626 -27.03 13.84 -1.75
N ASP A 627 -26.43 13.69 -2.93
CA ASP A 627 -26.41 14.71 -3.97
C ASP A 627 -27.26 14.27 -5.15
N ARG A 628 -27.92 15.23 -5.80
CA ARG A 628 -28.50 15.02 -7.12
C ARG A 628 -27.40 14.56 -8.06
N PHE A 629 -27.58 13.39 -8.67
CA PHE A 629 -26.67 12.90 -9.69
C PHE A 629 -26.88 13.73 -10.97
N LEU A 630 -25.82 14.44 -11.39
CA LEU A 630 -25.83 15.25 -12.60
C LEU A 630 -25.57 14.32 -13.79
N GLN A 631 -26.65 13.94 -14.47
CA GLN A 631 -26.59 13.09 -15.66
C GLN A 631 -25.96 13.84 -16.83
N ASP A 632 -25.29 13.11 -17.73
CA ASP A 632 -24.64 13.63 -18.94
C ASP A 632 -23.58 14.73 -18.66
N ALA A 633 -23.08 14.81 -17.43
CA ALA A 633 -22.09 15.80 -17.04
C ALA A 633 -20.68 15.33 -17.39
N THR A 634 -19.86 16.23 -17.93
CA THR A 634 -18.41 15.99 -18.10
C THR A 634 -17.72 16.22 -16.76
N GLU A 635 -16.96 15.23 -16.28
CA GLU A 635 -16.15 15.37 -15.08
C GLU A 635 -14.79 16.01 -15.42
N VAL A 636 -14.31 16.90 -14.55
CA VAL A 636 -13.07 17.65 -14.74
C VAL A 636 -12.27 17.66 -13.44
N ASP A 637 -11.01 17.25 -13.53
CA ASP A 637 -10.02 17.37 -12.45
C ASP A 637 -9.10 18.57 -12.71
N VAL A 638 -8.81 19.34 -11.66
CA VAL A 638 -7.85 20.47 -11.74
C VAL A 638 -6.84 20.39 -10.62
N ASP A 639 -5.56 20.25 -10.99
CA ASP A 639 -4.45 20.37 -10.05
C ASP A 639 -3.88 21.79 -10.10
N ALA A 640 -3.70 22.40 -8.92
CA ALA A 640 -3.17 23.75 -8.78
C ALA A 640 -2.24 23.89 -7.57
N VAL A 641 -1.42 24.93 -7.56
CA VAL A 641 -0.54 25.32 -6.44
C VAL A 641 -0.83 26.75 -6.05
N ARG A 642 -1.03 27.03 -4.75
CA ARG A 642 -1.14 28.39 -4.22
C ARG A 642 -0.02 28.67 -3.21
N ASP A 643 0.56 29.87 -3.28
CA ASP A 643 1.63 30.30 -2.39
C ASP A 643 1.22 31.28 -1.28
N ALA A 644 2.22 31.70 -0.48
CA ALA A 644 2.09 32.66 0.62
C ALA A 644 1.50 34.03 0.17
N SER A 645 1.78 34.45 -1.07
CA SER A 645 1.38 35.75 -1.62
C SER A 645 -0.06 35.77 -2.14
N GLY A 646 -0.69 34.59 -2.27
CA GLY A 646 -2.01 34.43 -2.85
C GLY A 646 -2.00 34.14 -4.35
N GLU A 647 -0.82 34.03 -4.97
CA GLU A 647 -0.71 33.62 -6.37
C GLU A 647 -1.12 32.15 -6.51
N VAL A 648 -1.95 31.85 -7.52
CA VAL A 648 -2.40 30.50 -7.85
C VAL A 648 -1.90 30.12 -9.24
N LEU A 649 -1.10 29.06 -9.30
CA LEU A 649 -0.69 28.37 -10.51
C LEU A 649 -1.68 27.25 -10.82
N ILE A 650 -2.35 27.32 -11.97
CA ILE A 650 -3.08 26.16 -12.52
C ILE A 650 -2.04 25.22 -13.12
N GLY A 651 -1.93 24.02 -12.56
CA GLY A 651 -1.03 22.98 -13.03
C GLY A 651 -1.57 22.29 -14.28
N GLY A 652 -2.84 21.89 -14.26
CA GLY A 652 -3.50 21.27 -15.41
C GLY A 652 -5.01 21.14 -15.19
N VAL A 653 -5.78 21.33 -16.26
CA VAL A 653 -7.22 21.07 -16.32
C VAL A 653 -7.41 19.83 -17.18
N MET A 654 -7.92 18.76 -16.57
CA MET A 654 -8.06 17.44 -17.16
C MET A 654 -9.53 17.14 -17.39
N GLU A 655 -9.90 16.88 -18.65
CA GLU A 655 -11.26 16.49 -19.03
C GLU A 655 -11.36 14.97 -19.05
N HIS A 656 -12.34 14.41 -18.33
CA HIS A 656 -12.57 12.96 -18.35
C HIS A 656 -13.26 12.55 -19.65
N VAL A 657 -12.96 11.34 -20.10
CA VAL A 657 -13.62 10.74 -21.28
C VAL A 657 -14.95 10.14 -20.87
N GLU A 658 -14.99 9.45 -19.74
CA GLU A 658 -16.21 8.97 -19.09
C GLU A 658 -16.99 10.13 -18.46
N GLU A 659 -18.31 10.00 -18.42
CA GLU A 659 -19.20 10.94 -17.74
C GLU A 659 -19.04 10.90 -16.21
N ALA A 660 -19.45 11.98 -15.56
CA ALA A 660 -19.51 12.05 -14.11
C ALA A 660 -20.39 10.94 -13.57
N GLY A 661 -19.87 10.17 -12.62
CA GLY A 661 -20.50 8.94 -12.13
C GLY A 661 -19.62 7.71 -12.29
N ILE A 662 -18.66 7.78 -13.20
CA ILE A 662 -17.47 6.93 -13.17
C ILE A 662 -16.40 7.66 -12.37
N HIS A 663 -15.86 7.02 -11.35
CA HIS A 663 -14.90 7.64 -10.46
C HIS A 663 -13.62 8.07 -11.20
N SER A 664 -13.14 9.30 -10.98
CA SER A 664 -11.92 9.88 -11.58
C SER A 664 -10.68 8.98 -11.69
N GLY A 665 -10.49 8.12 -10.69
CA GLY A 665 -9.43 7.11 -10.69
C GLY A 665 -9.53 6.07 -11.80
N ASP A 666 -10.73 5.65 -12.15
CA ASP A 666 -11.02 4.64 -13.18
C ASP A 666 -11.27 5.27 -14.56
N SER A 667 -11.55 6.57 -14.62
CA SER A 667 -11.74 7.29 -15.87
C SER A 667 -10.43 7.53 -16.61
N ALA A 668 -10.49 7.47 -17.93
CA ALA A 668 -9.51 8.09 -18.79
C ALA A 668 -9.67 9.62 -18.72
N CYS A 669 -8.56 10.35 -18.85
CA CYS A 669 -8.62 11.81 -18.93
C CYS A 669 -7.60 12.40 -19.90
N ALA A 670 -7.92 13.57 -20.45
CA ALA A 670 -7.09 14.27 -21.42
C ALA A 670 -6.57 15.61 -20.87
N LEU A 671 -5.31 15.91 -21.18
CA LEU A 671 -4.67 17.20 -20.95
C LEU A 671 -3.99 17.68 -22.24
N PRO A 672 -4.35 18.86 -22.78
CA PRO A 672 -5.39 19.76 -22.29
C PRO A 672 -6.81 19.17 -22.48
N ALA A 673 -7.81 19.81 -21.86
CA ALA A 673 -9.22 19.55 -22.16
C ALA A 673 -9.52 19.68 -23.66
N GLN A 674 -10.42 18.84 -24.18
CA GLN A 674 -10.72 18.68 -25.60
C GLN A 674 -12.04 19.33 -26.03
N ASN A 675 -13.10 19.21 -25.22
CA ASN A 675 -14.46 19.63 -25.58
C ASN A 675 -15.02 20.73 -24.67
N LEU A 676 -14.36 21.05 -23.55
CA LEU A 676 -14.80 22.14 -22.67
C LEU A 676 -14.77 23.51 -23.38
N SER A 677 -15.83 24.29 -23.20
CA SER A 677 -15.91 25.65 -23.75
C SER A 677 -14.93 26.59 -23.05
N VAL A 678 -14.55 27.68 -23.73
CA VAL A 678 -13.69 28.73 -23.13
C VAL A 678 -14.36 29.35 -21.90
N ALA A 679 -15.69 29.46 -21.89
CA ALA A 679 -16.44 30.00 -20.76
C ALA A 679 -16.39 29.04 -19.56
N ALA A 680 -16.59 27.73 -19.78
CA ALA A 680 -16.49 26.71 -18.75
C ALA A 680 -15.07 26.66 -18.14
N LEU A 681 -14.03 26.67 -18.99
CA LEU A 681 -12.63 26.70 -18.55
C LEU A 681 -12.33 27.93 -17.67
N ALA A 682 -12.77 29.12 -18.10
CA ALA A 682 -12.58 30.33 -17.32
C ALA A 682 -13.32 30.30 -15.97
N ALA A 683 -14.52 29.72 -15.93
CA ALA A 683 -15.30 29.54 -14.70
C ALA A 683 -14.63 28.55 -13.74
N ILE A 684 -14.12 27.43 -14.27
CA ILE A 684 -13.35 26.44 -13.51
C ILE A 684 -12.12 27.08 -12.86
N GLU A 685 -11.28 27.76 -13.64
CA GLU A 685 -10.09 28.42 -13.09
C GLU A 685 -10.43 29.49 -12.05
N ALA A 686 -11.49 30.26 -12.27
CA ALA A 686 -11.94 31.28 -11.32
C ALA A 686 -12.41 30.65 -10.00
N ASN A 687 -13.14 29.54 -10.07
CA ASN A 687 -13.60 28.80 -8.88
C ASN A 687 -12.42 28.19 -8.12
N VAL A 688 -11.45 27.58 -8.82
CA VAL A 688 -10.22 27.06 -8.19
C VAL A 688 -9.49 28.16 -7.44
N LYS A 689 -9.31 29.34 -8.04
CA LYS A 689 -8.65 30.49 -7.40
C LYS A 689 -9.39 30.94 -6.14
N LYS A 690 -10.73 31.05 -6.19
CA LYS A 690 -11.56 31.41 -5.02
C LYS A 690 -11.46 30.39 -3.90
N ILE A 691 -11.54 29.09 -4.23
CA ILE A 691 -11.46 28.00 -3.25
C ILE A 691 -10.08 27.99 -2.60
N ALA A 692 -9.02 28.06 -3.40
CA ALA A 692 -7.65 28.05 -2.90
C ALA A 692 -7.36 29.26 -1.98
N ASP A 693 -7.90 30.43 -2.31
CA ASP A 693 -7.79 31.62 -1.47
C ASP A 693 -8.56 31.49 -0.16
N ALA A 694 -9.82 31.05 -0.22
CA ALA A 694 -10.67 30.94 0.96
C ALA A 694 -10.23 29.85 1.95
N LEU A 695 -9.57 28.80 1.47
CA LEU A 695 -8.95 27.76 2.30
C LEU A 695 -7.54 28.15 2.76
N ASP A 696 -7.01 29.30 2.35
CA ASP A 696 -5.61 29.69 2.51
C ASP A 696 -4.62 28.57 2.14
N VAL A 697 -4.81 27.95 0.97
CA VAL A 697 -3.95 26.86 0.50
C VAL A 697 -2.50 27.33 0.42
N ARG A 698 -1.59 26.52 0.95
CA ARG A 698 -0.12 26.66 0.83
C ARG A 698 0.46 25.35 0.32
N GLY A 699 0.70 25.27 -0.98
CA GLY A 699 1.08 24.03 -1.66
C GLY A 699 0.00 23.57 -2.65
N LEU A 700 -0.16 22.26 -2.80
CA LEU A 700 -1.09 21.65 -3.75
C LEU A 700 -2.54 21.73 -3.29
N ILE A 701 -3.43 21.88 -4.27
CA ILE A 701 -4.86 21.62 -4.17
C ILE A 701 -5.33 20.97 -5.46
N ASN A 702 -6.21 19.98 -5.32
CA ASN A 702 -6.98 19.40 -6.41
C ASN A 702 -8.46 19.79 -6.25
N VAL A 703 -9.14 20.13 -7.33
CA VAL A 703 -10.57 20.45 -7.31
C VAL A 703 -11.27 19.71 -8.45
N GLN A 704 -12.36 19.05 -8.13
CA GLN A 704 -13.18 18.29 -9.07
C GLN A 704 -14.46 19.04 -9.41
N PHE A 705 -14.83 19.01 -10.68
CA PHE A 705 -16.03 19.66 -11.20
C PHE A 705 -16.85 18.70 -12.06
N ALA A 706 -18.16 18.94 -12.08
CA ALA A 706 -19.06 18.43 -13.09
C ALA A 706 -19.52 19.59 -13.97
N VAL A 707 -19.44 19.42 -15.29
CA VAL A 707 -19.82 20.44 -16.28
C VAL A 707 -21.01 19.92 -17.08
N VAL A 708 -22.12 20.65 -17.03
CA VAL A 708 -23.32 20.40 -17.84
C VAL A 708 -23.52 21.63 -18.72
N ASP A 709 -23.41 21.45 -20.04
CA ASP A 709 -23.30 22.55 -21.00
C ASP A 709 -22.15 23.52 -20.60
N ASP A 710 -22.48 24.76 -20.24
CA ASP A 710 -21.54 25.76 -19.72
C ASP A 710 -21.63 25.95 -18.18
N SER A 711 -22.48 25.17 -17.51
CA SER A 711 -22.68 25.27 -16.06
C SER A 711 -21.68 24.41 -15.30
N VAL A 712 -20.89 25.04 -14.44
CA VAL A 712 -19.81 24.40 -13.67
C VAL A 712 -20.26 24.21 -12.23
N PHE A 713 -20.30 22.95 -11.78
CA PHE A 713 -20.63 22.56 -10.41
C PHE A 713 -19.40 21.98 -9.73
N VAL A 714 -19.02 22.46 -8.55
CA VAL A 714 -17.92 21.87 -7.79
C VAL A 714 -18.41 20.60 -7.08
N ILE A 715 -17.65 19.52 -7.22
CA ILE A 715 -17.91 18.24 -6.57
C ILE A 715 -17.21 18.22 -5.21
N GLU A 716 -15.90 18.46 -5.20
CA GLU A 716 -15.09 18.53 -3.99
C GLU A 716 -13.76 19.26 -4.24
N ALA A 717 -13.08 19.60 -3.15
CA ALA A 717 -11.70 20.07 -3.17
C ALA A 717 -10.85 19.29 -2.17
N ASN A 718 -9.64 18.96 -2.60
CA ASN A 718 -8.66 18.19 -1.87
C ASN A 718 -7.42 19.07 -1.68
N PRO A 719 -7.25 19.79 -0.55
CA PRO A 719 -6.12 20.70 -0.30
C PRO A 719 -4.81 19.94 0.03
N ARG A 720 -4.45 19.01 -0.85
CA ARG A 720 -3.33 18.09 -0.80
C ARG A 720 -2.95 17.67 -2.22
N ALA A 721 -1.90 16.86 -2.35
CA ALA A 721 -1.62 16.17 -3.60
C ALA A 721 -2.79 15.22 -3.97
N SER A 722 -3.11 15.20 -5.26
CA SER A 722 -3.98 14.21 -5.90
C SER A 722 -3.13 13.15 -6.61
N ARG A 723 -3.77 12.07 -7.02
CA ARG A 723 -3.13 11.02 -7.83
C ARG A 723 -2.74 11.51 -9.24
N THR A 724 -3.35 12.60 -9.73
CA THR A 724 -3.09 13.15 -11.08
C THR A 724 -1.84 14.02 -11.15
N VAL A 725 -1.26 14.44 -10.01
CA VAL A 725 -0.06 15.28 -9.96
C VAL A 725 1.11 14.75 -10.79
N PRO A 726 1.48 13.45 -10.75
CA PRO A 726 2.53 12.91 -11.60
C PRO A 726 2.19 12.99 -13.09
N PHE A 727 0.95 12.65 -13.48
CA PHE A 727 0.48 12.75 -14.87
C PHE A 727 0.57 14.19 -15.38
N VAL A 728 0.04 15.17 -14.62
CA VAL A 728 0.10 16.59 -14.97
C VAL A 728 1.55 17.07 -15.06
N ALA A 729 2.41 16.65 -14.12
CA ALA A 729 3.82 17.04 -14.14
C ALA A 729 4.57 16.47 -15.36
N LYS A 730 4.26 15.24 -15.79
CA LYS A 730 4.85 14.65 -17.01
C LYS A 730 4.27 15.27 -18.28
N ALA A 731 2.98 15.57 -18.31
CA ALA A 731 2.31 16.17 -19.46
C ALA A 731 2.80 17.60 -19.72
N THR A 732 2.99 18.38 -18.67
CA THR A 732 3.35 19.80 -18.76
C THR A 732 4.85 20.06 -18.65
N GLY A 733 5.63 19.10 -18.15
CA GLY A 733 7.04 19.30 -17.80
C GLY A 733 7.26 20.17 -16.54
N VAL A 734 6.20 20.58 -15.85
CA VAL A 734 6.27 21.37 -14.60
C VAL A 734 6.28 20.41 -13.41
N PRO A 735 7.35 20.38 -12.58
CA PRO A 735 7.42 19.45 -11.45
C PRO A 735 6.57 19.95 -10.26
N LEU A 736 5.25 19.84 -10.37
CA LEU A 736 4.28 20.42 -9.42
C LEU A 736 4.55 20.03 -7.96
N ALA A 737 4.89 18.76 -7.69
CA ALA A 737 5.24 18.33 -6.33
C ALA A 737 6.48 19.07 -5.78
N MET A 738 7.53 19.26 -6.59
CA MET A 738 8.74 20.00 -6.19
C MET A 738 8.43 21.47 -5.90
N VAL A 739 7.65 22.11 -6.79
CA VAL A 739 7.20 23.50 -6.65
C VAL A 739 6.41 23.65 -5.35
N ALA A 740 5.43 22.77 -5.13
CA ALA A 740 4.57 22.81 -3.96
C ALA A 740 5.35 22.59 -2.66
N SER A 741 6.32 21.67 -2.61
CA SER A 741 7.12 21.45 -1.41
C SER A 741 7.93 22.68 -0.99
N ARG A 742 8.46 23.44 -1.96
CA ARG A 742 9.14 24.72 -1.68
C ARG A 742 8.16 25.77 -1.17
N VAL A 743 6.96 25.83 -1.76
CA VAL A 743 5.88 26.73 -1.33
C VAL A 743 5.41 26.42 0.10
N MET A 744 5.30 25.15 0.47
CA MET A 744 4.92 24.73 1.83
C MET A 744 5.88 25.25 2.91
N LEU A 745 7.12 25.58 2.54
CA LEU A 745 8.14 26.17 3.42
C LEU A 745 8.41 27.66 3.17
N GLY A 746 7.53 28.33 2.43
CA GLY A 746 7.48 29.79 2.33
C GLY A 746 8.07 30.39 1.05
N ALA A 747 8.52 29.59 0.08
CA ALA A 747 8.88 30.14 -1.23
C ALA A 747 7.64 30.65 -1.98
N THR A 748 7.77 31.74 -2.74
CA THR A 748 6.72 32.22 -3.64
C THR A 748 6.88 31.64 -5.04
N LEU A 749 5.80 31.52 -5.80
CA LEU A 749 5.83 31.07 -7.20
C LEU A 749 6.72 31.99 -8.05
N MET A 750 6.76 33.29 -7.76
CA MET A 750 7.69 34.24 -8.37
C MET A 750 9.16 33.87 -8.11
N GLN A 751 9.54 33.60 -6.86
CA GLN A 751 10.91 33.16 -6.53
C GLN A 751 11.26 31.85 -7.27
N LEU A 752 10.32 30.92 -7.36
CA LEU A 752 10.56 29.65 -8.05
C LEU A 752 10.71 29.80 -9.56
N ARG A 753 10.11 30.83 -10.17
CA ARG A 753 10.39 31.20 -11.57
C ARG A 753 11.80 31.76 -11.72
N ASP A 754 12.20 32.64 -10.82
CA ASP A 754 13.54 33.25 -10.82
C ASP A 754 14.65 32.18 -10.61
N GLU A 755 14.40 31.20 -9.74
CA GLU A 755 15.28 30.04 -9.50
C GLU A 755 15.27 29.03 -10.68
N GLY A 756 14.32 29.16 -11.62
CA GLY A 756 14.16 28.25 -12.76
C GLY A 756 13.57 26.88 -12.42
N LEU A 757 13.05 26.69 -11.20
CA LEU A 757 12.30 25.50 -10.80
C LEU A 757 10.90 25.48 -11.42
N LEU A 758 10.23 26.65 -11.45
CA LEU A 758 8.95 26.84 -12.11
C LEU A 758 9.15 27.41 -13.51
N ARG A 759 9.00 26.56 -14.53
CA ARG A 759 9.15 26.92 -15.95
C ARG A 759 7.79 26.99 -16.64
N ALA A 760 7.77 27.59 -17.83
CA ALA A 760 6.58 27.56 -18.68
C ALA A 760 6.23 26.11 -19.05
N PRO A 761 4.95 25.72 -19.02
CA PRO A 761 4.54 24.38 -19.39
C PRO A 761 4.79 24.13 -20.88
N VAL A 762 5.15 22.88 -21.20
CA VAL A 762 5.27 22.40 -22.58
C VAL A 762 3.87 22.35 -23.21
N SER A 763 3.78 22.75 -24.48
CA SER A 763 2.55 22.78 -25.25
C SER A 763 2.73 22.17 -26.64
N GLY A 764 1.63 21.98 -27.37
CA GLY A 764 1.64 21.43 -28.74
C GLY A 764 1.42 19.92 -28.83
N HIS A 765 1.08 19.26 -27.72
CA HIS A 765 0.71 17.85 -27.66
C HIS A 765 -0.54 17.65 -26.79
N VAL A 766 -1.15 16.47 -26.94
CA VAL A 766 -2.21 15.95 -26.07
C VAL A 766 -1.64 14.77 -25.31
N SER A 767 -1.88 14.76 -24.01
CA SER A 767 -1.59 13.66 -23.11
C SER A 767 -2.89 13.04 -22.65
N VAL A 768 -2.99 11.72 -22.73
CA VAL A 768 -4.15 10.96 -22.24
C VAL A 768 -3.67 9.99 -21.17
N LYS A 769 -4.32 10.02 -20.01
CA LYS A 769 -4.20 9.00 -18.97
C LYS A 769 -5.30 7.96 -19.20
N GLU A 770 -4.97 6.67 -19.07
CA GLU A 770 -5.93 5.56 -19.07
C GLU A 770 -5.69 4.68 -17.84
N ALA A 771 -6.76 4.12 -17.26
CA ALA A 771 -6.70 3.30 -16.05
C ALA A 771 -6.47 1.80 -16.35
N VAL A 772 -5.79 1.10 -15.44
CA VAL A 772 -5.57 -0.36 -15.52
C VAL A 772 -6.38 -1.07 -14.44
N LEU A 773 -7.36 -1.86 -14.88
CA LEU A 773 -8.36 -2.52 -14.03
C LEU A 773 -7.99 -3.98 -13.72
N PRO A 774 -8.18 -4.46 -12.47
CA PRO A 774 -7.74 -5.80 -12.07
C PRO A 774 -8.76 -6.91 -12.37
N PHE A 775 -9.77 -6.67 -13.21
CA PHE A 775 -10.88 -7.61 -13.43
C PHE A 775 -10.45 -9.01 -13.88
N SER A 776 -9.34 -9.13 -14.61
CA SER A 776 -8.77 -10.43 -14.99
C SER A 776 -8.34 -11.30 -13.80
N ARG A 777 -8.13 -10.69 -12.61
CA ARG A 777 -7.85 -11.39 -11.35
C ARG A 777 -9.12 -11.81 -10.59
N PHE A 778 -10.26 -11.22 -10.95
CA PHE A 778 -11.55 -11.40 -10.29
C PHE A 778 -12.64 -11.69 -11.33
N PRO A 779 -12.61 -12.86 -12.00
CA PRO A 779 -13.51 -13.16 -13.11
C PRO A 779 -14.99 -13.27 -12.72
N GLU A 780 -15.27 -13.37 -11.43
CA GLU A 780 -16.62 -13.44 -10.84
C GLU A 780 -17.27 -12.05 -10.68
N VAL A 781 -16.48 -10.97 -10.81
CA VAL A 781 -16.93 -9.59 -10.59
C VAL A 781 -17.54 -9.02 -11.86
N ASP A 782 -18.61 -8.24 -11.68
CA ASP A 782 -19.14 -7.40 -12.74
C ASP A 782 -18.11 -6.32 -13.13
N THR A 783 -17.72 -6.32 -14.41
CA THR A 783 -16.72 -5.41 -14.97
C THR A 783 -17.26 -4.01 -15.25
N THR A 784 -18.50 -3.71 -14.83
CA THR A 784 -19.07 -2.36 -14.90
C THR A 784 -18.27 -1.38 -14.05
N LEU A 785 -18.07 -0.19 -14.61
CA LEU A 785 -17.49 0.95 -13.91
C LEU A 785 -18.58 1.68 -13.11
N GLY A 786 -18.18 2.41 -12.08
CA GLY A 786 -19.11 3.16 -11.25
C GLY A 786 -18.42 4.19 -10.37
N PRO A 787 -19.13 4.71 -9.35
CA PRO A 787 -18.64 5.80 -8.50
C PRO A 787 -17.58 5.35 -7.48
N GLU A 788 -17.30 4.06 -7.37
CA GLU A 788 -16.22 3.51 -6.55
C GLU A 788 -15.03 3.08 -7.43
N MET A 789 -13.84 3.57 -7.09
CA MET A 789 -12.59 3.25 -7.79
C MET A 789 -12.18 1.78 -7.58
N ARG A 790 -11.79 1.12 -8.67
CA ARG A 790 -11.30 -0.28 -8.71
C ARG A 790 -9.96 -0.45 -9.42
N SER A 791 -9.49 0.55 -10.16
CA SER A 791 -8.20 0.51 -10.87
C SER A 791 -7.01 0.39 -9.93
N THR A 792 -5.95 -0.26 -10.43
CA THR A 792 -4.71 -0.55 -9.69
C THR A 792 -3.50 0.22 -10.20
N GLY A 793 -3.64 0.90 -11.33
CA GLY A 793 -2.58 1.71 -11.94
C GLY A 793 -3.09 2.47 -13.14
N GLU A 794 -2.18 3.16 -13.81
CA GLU A 794 -2.48 4.01 -14.96
C GLU A 794 -1.34 4.00 -15.99
N VAL A 795 -1.66 4.39 -17.22
CA VAL A 795 -0.72 4.56 -18.33
C VAL A 795 -0.95 5.90 -19.02
N MET A 796 0.07 6.38 -19.74
CA MET A 796 0.05 7.68 -20.41
C MET A 796 0.36 7.55 -21.91
N GLY A 797 -0.57 7.98 -22.75
CA GLY A 797 -0.37 8.16 -24.19
C GLY A 797 -0.12 9.62 -24.54
N ILE A 798 0.91 9.89 -25.35
CA ILE A 798 1.25 11.25 -25.81
C ILE A 798 1.33 11.27 -27.33
N ASP A 799 0.64 12.24 -27.96
CA ASP A 799 0.75 12.52 -29.39
C ASP A 799 0.31 13.95 -29.71
N ALA A 800 0.40 14.36 -30.98
CA ALA A 800 -0.03 15.68 -31.43
C ALA A 800 -1.56 15.83 -31.50
N THR A 801 -2.31 14.71 -31.50
CA THR A 801 -3.78 14.71 -31.55
C THR A 801 -4.37 13.77 -30.50
N PHE A 802 -5.58 14.10 -30.03
CA PHE A 802 -6.29 13.30 -29.02
C PHE A 802 -6.45 11.83 -29.44
N GLY A 803 -7.00 11.55 -30.63
CA GLY A 803 -7.24 10.16 -31.05
C GLY A 803 -5.99 9.28 -31.06
N ARG A 804 -4.83 9.84 -31.44
CA ARG A 804 -3.56 9.10 -31.41
C ARG A 804 -3.02 8.90 -29.99
N ALA A 805 -3.15 9.91 -29.14
CA ALA A 805 -2.79 9.81 -27.73
C ALA A 805 -3.68 8.78 -27.00
N PHE A 806 -4.98 8.79 -27.29
CA PHE A 806 -5.97 7.87 -26.72
C PHE A 806 -5.71 6.42 -27.12
N VAL A 807 -5.47 6.12 -28.40
CA VAL A 807 -5.13 4.76 -28.86
C VAL A 807 -3.84 4.26 -28.20
N LYS A 808 -2.84 5.12 -28.02
CA LYS A 808 -1.60 4.76 -27.30
C LYS A 808 -1.87 4.42 -25.84
N ALA A 809 -2.70 5.20 -25.16
CA ALA A 809 -3.07 4.97 -23.76
C ALA A 809 -3.85 3.65 -23.63
N GLN A 810 -4.88 3.43 -24.44
CA GLN A 810 -5.67 2.18 -24.47
C GLN A 810 -4.80 0.95 -24.76
N SER A 811 -3.92 1.01 -25.76
CA SER A 811 -3.02 -0.09 -26.08
C SER A 811 -2.06 -0.40 -24.92
N ALA A 812 -1.54 0.63 -24.25
CA ALA A 812 -0.67 0.46 -23.10
C ALA A 812 -1.40 -0.08 -21.86
N ALA A 813 -2.70 0.20 -21.71
CA ALA A 813 -3.54 -0.35 -20.66
C ALA A 813 -3.90 -1.83 -20.88
N GLY A 814 -3.52 -2.39 -22.04
CA GLY A 814 -3.76 -3.78 -22.41
C GLY A 814 -5.03 -3.99 -23.25
N THR A 815 -5.70 -2.92 -23.67
CA THR A 815 -6.85 -3.00 -24.58
C THR A 815 -6.38 -3.11 -26.02
N GLU A 816 -6.69 -4.23 -26.68
CA GLU A 816 -6.48 -4.39 -28.12
C GLU A 816 -7.78 -4.12 -28.88
N LEU A 817 -7.83 -3.01 -29.61
CA LEU A 817 -8.96 -2.70 -30.47
C LEU A 817 -8.91 -3.53 -31.76
N PRO A 818 -9.97 -4.29 -32.11
CA PRO A 818 -9.97 -5.10 -33.32
C PRO A 818 -9.96 -4.20 -34.57
N MET A 819 -9.04 -4.49 -35.49
CA MET A 819 -8.90 -3.74 -36.75
C MET A 819 -9.95 -4.13 -37.81
N SER A 820 -10.63 -5.27 -37.62
CA SER A 820 -11.72 -5.78 -38.47
C SER A 820 -12.55 -6.78 -37.68
N GLY A 821 -13.83 -6.96 -38.01
CA GLY A 821 -14.70 -7.95 -37.37
C GLY A 821 -16.15 -7.47 -37.24
N LEU A 822 -16.94 -8.18 -36.44
CA LEU A 822 -18.30 -7.79 -36.08
C LEU A 822 -18.27 -6.95 -34.79
N VAL A 823 -18.90 -5.78 -34.81
CA VAL A 823 -19.14 -4.97 -33.61
C VAL A 823 -20.52 -5.31 -33.06
N PHE A 824 -20.60 -5.70 -31.79
CA PHE A 824 -21.86 -5.90 -31.09
C PHE A 824 -22.23 -4.63 -30.33
N LEU A 825 -23.44 -4.12 -30.56
CA LEU A 825 -23.96 -2.92 -29.92
C LEU A 825 -25.23 -3.29 -29.15
N SER A 826 -25.18 -3.12 -27.82
CA SER A 826 -26.32 -3.27 -26.91
C SER A 826 -26.31 -2.09 -25.96
N LEU A 827 -27.08 -1.07 -26.29
CA LEU A 827 -27.13 0.20 -25.56
C LEU A 827 -28.34 0.19 -24.63
N ASN A 828 -28.28 0.99 -23.56
CA ASN A 828 -29.47 1.29 -22.78
C ASN A 828 -30.46 2.07 -23.67
N ASP A 829 -31.76 1.95 -23.44
CA ASP A 829 -32.80 2.75 -24.13
C ASP A 829 -32.73 4.25 -23.78
N ARG A 830 -31.78 4.61 -22.89
CA ARG A 830 -31.54 5.96 -22.39
C ARG A 830 -30.36 6.57 -23.11
#